data_AF-A0A561F1A4-F1
#
_entry.id   AF-A0A561F1A4-F1
#
_cell.length_a   1.000
_cell.length_b   1.000
_cell.length_c   1.000
_cell.angle_alpha   90.00
_cell.angle_beta   90.00
_cell.angle_gamma   90.00
#
_symmetry.space_group_name_H-M   'P 1'
#
loop_
_entity.id
_entity.type
_entity.pdbx_description
1 polymer ?
#
loop_
_entity_poly.entity_id
_entity_poly.type
_entity_poly.pdbx_seq_one_letter_code
_entity_poly.pdbx_strand_id
1 'polypeptide(L)'
;MAALVFTVVSWGYLGIGGRAAVLLALTACALVLPRPLRRRRLTATAEAAAAVGLGLVLLDCYATRAAGPAGLDAVNTSGYWAVVTALVAGGASAYGWGQRLRFPLGAGFLLMRLPVPLALLAAGVSHVQAYAAALVGAAALDCALLWRVETLVGDGADADHGGPHRFLRRAAAGFALAWALVGGGLAVLGSMTADQPGEAAWAFGPLGTLALLGLLASVRYPALPYVARRLAAAGAGAALLMAAGGTLRQLLSPVWTPVAFGVPAAVLLVVAAVLLRRRGGQPAAPTGLFHVAALALLTSFLAAVPDLARAVLEPPAHAPETWAGTPAHAWAWHVPGAALTGLGLLAIALAAVMALRVTTEPVAVLEAATATAAVTTLALLPASLGLPYGVAVASALLLAAFAAAAVAIGPPRPAAAAALVVAPGLALLWASADRAASITALGVCAALGAVVTWRTVATLELPRVAPTAAAGTVLALGAEAAAVGTTLGLSLPATMLVVLAVAAASAPVAAFGPGRPVSAEAVQHSVSLSLEFTGYALAAVALLLTAPYPGRLAFALAVAGVAALAIALRPDRRAAAAVTATGLLIGSSWVRLALWDVDTPEAYTLTLACAALVVGHLRHRREPAASSWATYGPGLSIAMTPSVLVLWTDGYWLRPLLLGTAALTVTVLGVRFRLRSLLLLGGTALVLTAFHELAPTVAQVLGLLPRWLPLAVAGLLLLVLGATYEQRLRDARRLRDGLRRLR
;
A
#
# COMPACT_ATOMS: atom_id res chain seq x y z
N MET A 1 -69.66 -7.22 10.88
CA MET A 1 -70.38 -8.51 10.80
C MET A 1 -71.61 -8.42 9.90
N ALA A 2 -72.61 -7.56 10.15
CA ALA A 2 -73.79 -7.42 9.26
C ALA A 2 -73.45 -7.02 7.80
N ALA A 3 -72.55 -6.06 7.61
CA ALA A 3 -72.06 -5.69 6.27
C ALA A 3 -71.31 -6.85 5.57
N LEU A 4 -70.61 -7.69 6.34
CA LEU A 4 -69.82 -8.81 5.84
C LEU A 4 -70.73 -9.98 5.43
N VAL A 5 -71.78 -10.26 6.21
CA VAL A 5 -72.84 -11.22 5.87
C VAL A 5 -73.66 -10.75 4.66
N PHE A 6 -73.96 -9.44 4.57
CA PHE A 6 -74.65 -8.86 3.42
C PHE A 6 -73.82 -8.97 2.13
N THR A 7 -72.51 -8.67 2.19
CA THR A 7 -71.59 -8.85 1.04
C THR A 7 -71.34 -10.31 0.68
N VAL A 8 -71.53 -11.27 1.58
CA VAL A 8 -71.33 -12.69 1.26
C VAL A 8 -72.61 -13.32 0.69
N VAL A 9 -73.79 -12.95 1.19
CA VAL A 9 -75.08 -13.57 0.81
C VAL A 9 -75.80 -12.85 -0.34
N SER A 10 -75.82 -11.51 -0.36
CA SER A 10 -76.51 -10.76 -1.43
C SER A 10 -75.66 -10.56 -2.68
N TRP A 11 -74.34 -10.61 -2.57
CA TRP A 11 -73.44 -10.34 -3.70
C TRP A 11 -73.56 -11.42 -4.77
N GLY A 12 -73.76 -12.69 -4.39
CA GLY A 12 -73.94 -13.81 -5.31
C GLY A 12 -75.14 -13.68 -6.26
N TYR A 13 -76.25 -13.04 -5.82
CA TYR A 13 -77.49 -12.89 -6.60
C TYR A 13 -77.58 -11.61 -7.44
N LEU A 14 -76.73 -10.61 -7.17
CA LEU A 14 -76.68 -9.39 -7.97
C LEU A 14 -75.94 -9.64 -9.29
N GLY A 15 -76.61 -9.38 -10.41
CA GLY A 15 -75.96 -9.29 -11.73
C GLY A 15 -74.89 -8.20 -11.75
N ILE A 16 -74.00 -8.24 -12.75
CA ILE A 16 -72.84 -7.33 -12.88
C ILE A 16 -73.26 -5.84 -12.77
N GLY A 17 -74.39 -5.46 -13.38
CA GLY A 17 -74.94 -4.10 -13.29
C GLY A 17 -75.42 -3.68 -11.90
N GLY A 18 -76.01 -4.60 -11.13
CA GLY A 18 -76.48 -4.31 -9.77
C GLY A 18 -75.33 -4.10 -8.78
N ARG A 19 -74.25 -4.89 -8.90
CA ARG A 19 -73.02 -4.70 -8.12
C ARG A 19 -72.33 -3.37 -8.44
N ALA A 20 -72.26 -3.00 -9.72
CA ALA A 20 -71.68 -1.73 -10.17
C ALA A 20 -72.46 -0.52 -9.63
N ALA A 21 -73.80 -0.57 -9.62
CA ALA A 21 -74.64 0.51 -9.10
C ALA A 21 -74.42 0.76 -7.59
N VAL A 22 -74.29 -0.31 -6.80
CA VAL A 22 -74.02 -0.21 -5.35
C VAL A 22 -72.65 0.40 -5.08
N LEU A 23 -71.61 -0.02 -5.80
CA LEU A 23 -70.27 0.54 -5.67
C LEU A 23 -70.24 2.02 -6.07
N LEU A 24 -70.85 2.39 -7.19
CA LEU A 24 -70.92 3.78 -7.66
C LEU A 24 -71.68 4.68 -6.67
N ALA A 25 -72.76 4.19 -6.07
CA ALA A 25 -73.49 4.91 -5.02
C ALA A 25 -72.63 5.13 -3.76
N LEU A 26 -71.84 4.13 -3.36
CA LEU A 26 -70.89 4.22 -2.25
C LEU A 26 -69.80 5.27 -2.55
N THR A 27 -69.22 5.24 -3.75
CA THR A 27 -68.21 6.19 -4.22
C THR A 27 -68.75 7.62 -4.27
N ALA A 28 -69.96 7.82 -4.79
CA ALA A 28 -70.62 9.13 -4.83
C ALA A 28 -70.88 9.68 -3.43
N CYS A 29 -71.39 8.86 -2.50
CA CYS A 29 -71.56 9.23 -1.10
C CYS A 29 -70.23 9.66 -0.46
N ALA A 30 -69.16 8.89 -0.67
CA ALA A 30 -67.83 9.20 -0.15
C ALA A 30 -67.24 10.51 -0.71
N LEU A 31 -67.50 10.85 -1.98
CA LEU A 31 -67.03 12.09 -2.63
C LEU A 31 -67.88 13.33 -2.28
N VAL A 32 -69.15 13.17 -1.90
CA VAL A 32 -70.03 14.29 -1.50
C VAL A 32 -69.86 14.66 -0.03
N LEU A 33 -69.59 13.67 0.84
CA LEU A 33 -69.48 13.81 2.30
C LEU A 33 -68.47 14.89 2.79
N PRO A 34 -67.33 15.14 2.12
CA PRO A 34 -66.38 16.16 2.55
C PRO A 34 -66.92 17.61 2.52
N ARG A 35 -67.91 17.94 1.67
CA ARG A 35 -68.52 19.29 1.60
C ARG A 35 -69.21 19.71 2.90
N PRO A 36 -70.21 18.97 3.41
CA PRO A 36 -70.89 19.32 4.65
C PRO A 36 -69.97 19.18 5.88
N LEU A 37 -69.04 18.22 5.89
CA LEU A 37 -68.06 18.06 6.98
C LEU A 37 -67.14 19.28 7.11
N ARG A 38 -66.69 19.84 5.99
CA ARG A 38 -65.86 21.05 5.98
C ARG A 38 -66.62 22.29 6.44
N ARG A 39 -67.91 22.42 6.10
CA ARG A 39 -68.79 23.48 6.63
C ARG A 39 -68.93 23.42 8.16
N ARG A 40 -68.76 22.22 8.75
CA ARG A 40 -68.77 21.97 10.20
C ARG A 40 -67.38 22.02 10.85
N ARG A 41 -66.34 22.50 10.15
CA ARG A 41 -64.93 22.58 10.60
C ARG A 41 -64.27 21.24 10.95
N LEU A 42 -64.79 20.11 10.46
CA LEU A 42 -64.22 18.78 10.65
C LEU A 42 -63.25 18.42 9.50
N THR A 43 -62.06 19.04 9.49
CA THR A 43 -61.11 18.94 8.37
C THR A 43 -60.45 17.57 8.25
N ALA A 44 -59.99 16.97 9.35
CA ALA A 44 -59.30 15.67 9.31
C ALA A 44 -60.22 14.54 8.79
N THR A 45 -61.47 14.52 9.21
CA THR A 45 -62.48 13.55 8.74
C THR A 45 -62.92 13.81 7.30
N ALA A 46 -62.97 15.08 6.86
CA ALA A 46 -63.21 15.41 5.45
C ALA A 46 -62.07 14.93 4.55
N GLU A 47 -60.81 15.04 4.98
CA GLU A 47 -59.63 14.52 4.26
C GLU A 47 -59.66 12.99 4.20
N ALA A 48 -59.98 12.31 5.30
CA ALA A 48 -60.10 10.86 5.34
C ALA A 48 -61.23 10.34 4.43
N ALA A 49 -62.40 10.99 4.45
CA ALA A 49 -63.51 10.65 3.56
C ALA A 49 -63.16 10.88 2.09
N ALA A 50 -62.45 11.97 1.76
CA ALA A 50 -61.96 12.24 0.42
C ALA A 50 -60.90 11.23 -0.05
N ALA A 51 -60.04 10.77 0.87
CA ALA A 51 -59.07 9.71 0.59
C ALA A 51 -59.74 8.38 0.25
N VAL A 52 -60.74 7.99 1.05
CA VAL A 52 -61.57 6.80 0.79
C VAL A 52 -62.31 6.94 -0.53
N GLY A 53 -62.92 8.10 -0.80
CA GLY A 53 -63.61 8.38 -2.07
C GLY A 53 -62.70 8.25 -3.29
N LEU A 54 -61.48 8.78 -3.24
CA LEU A 54 -60.50 8.62 -4.32
C LEU A 54 -60.03 7.16 -4.48
N GLY A 55 -59.86 6.42 -3.39
CA GLY A 55 -59.53 4.99 -3.43
C GLY A 55 -60.64 4.18 -4.09
N LEU A 56 -61.90 4.48 -3.79
CA LEU A 56 -63.07 3.86 -4.41
C LEU A 56 -63.16 4.18 -5.91
N VAL A 57 -62.82 5.39 -6.34
CA VAL A 57 -62.77 5.73 -7.79
C VAL A 57 -61.76 4.83 -8.54
N LEU A 58 -60.59 4.58 -7.96
CA LEU A 58 -59.60 3.67 -8.57
C LEU A 58 -60.09 2.21 -8.58
N LEU A 59 -60.79 1.79 -7.52
CA LEU A 59 -61.41 0.47 -7.45
C LEU A 59 -62.53 0.31 -8.50
N ASP A 60 -63.33 1.35 -8.72
CA ASP A 60 -64.37 1.39 -9.75
C ASP A 60 -63.74 1.29 -11.15
N CYS A 61 -62.60 1.95 -11.39
CA CYS A 61 -61.84 1.80 -12.64
C CYS A 61 -61.32 0.36 -12.81
N TYR A 62 -60.78 -0.26 -11.76
CA TYR A 62 -60.38 -1.67 -11.83
C TYR A 62 -61.57 -2.60 -12.12
N ALA A 63 -62.68 -2.41 -11.41
CA ALA A 63 -63.89 -3.23 -11.55
C ALA A 63 -64.54 -3.07 -12.92
N THR A 64 -64.60 -1.85 -13.45
CA THR A 64 -65.12 -1.61 -14.81
C THR A 64 -64.27 -2.31 -15.85
N ARG A 65 -62.94 -2.28 -15.74
CA ARG A 65 -62.10 -3.06 -16.65
C ARG A 65 -62.28 -4.56 -16.53
N ALA A 66 -62.34 -5.09 -15.30
CA ALA A 66 -62.52 -6.51 -15.05
C ALA A 66 -63.86 -7.04 -15.56
N ALA A 67 -64.89 -6.19 -15.61
CA ALA A 67 -66.20 -6.53 -16.16
C ALA A 67 -66.27 -6.43 -17.70
N GLY A 68 -65.27 -5.85 -18.36
CA GLY A 68 -65.17 -5.78 -19.83
C GLY A 68 -66.30 -5.09 -20.60
N PRO A 69 -67.04 -4.08 -20.07
CA PRO A 69 -68.06 -3.42 -20.86
C PRO A 69 -67.41 -2.77 -22.10
N ALA A 70 -68.01 -2.97 -23.27
CA ALA A 70 -67.53 -2.46 -24.56
C ALA A 70 -66.09 -2.89 -24.95
N GLY A 71 -65.61 -4.05 -24.46
CA GLY A 71 -64.30 -4.59 -24.82
C GLY A 71 -63.11 -3.94 -24.12
N LEU A 72 -63.34 -3.23 -23.01
CA LEU A 72 -62.28 -2.60 -22.20
C LEU A 72 -61.29 -3.60 -21.57
N ASP A 73 -61.70 -4.86 -21.43
CA ASP A 73 -60.87 -5.98 -21.01
C ASP A 73 -59.81 -6.35 -22.07
N ALA A 74 -60.15 -6.19 -23.37
CA ALA A 74 -59.23 -6.41 -24.49
C ALA A 74 -58.25 -5.25 -24.74
N VAL A 75 -58.48 -4.08 -24.12
CA VAL A 75 -57.57 -2.93 -24.23
C VAL A 75 -56.27 -3.22 -23.48
N ASN A 76 -55.15 -2.83 -24.10
CA ASN A 76 -53.82 -2.96 -23.51
C ASN A 76 -53.79 -2.43 -22.06
N THR A 77 -53.25 -3.25 -21.16
CA THR A 77 -53.30 -3.01 -19.72
C THR A 77 -52.72 -1.68 -19.29
N SER A 78 -51.54 -1.37 -19.82
CA SER A 78 -50.87 -0.11 -19.55
C SER A 78 -51.60 1.07 -20.17
N GLY A 79 -52.20 0.92 -21.35
CA GLY A 79 -52.92 2.00 -22.03
C GLY A 79 -54.17 2.42 -21.27
N TYR A 80 -54.93 1.44 -20.77
CA TYR A 80 -56.08 1.70 -19.91
C TYR A 80 -55.68 2.47 -18.65
N TRP A 81 -54.65 1.99 -17.93
CA TRP A 81 -54.21 2.63 -16.68
C TRP A 81 -53.54 3.99 -16.90
N ALA A 82 -52.92 4.25 -18.06
CA ALA A 82 -52.41 5.57 -18.41
C ALA A 82 -53.53 6.62 -18.46
N VAL A 83 -54.66 6.28 -19.10
CA VAL A 83 -55.82 7.17 -19.21
C VAL A 83 -56.52 7.32 -17.86
N VAL A 84 -56.74 6.23 -17.14
CA VAL A 84 -57.38 6.26 -15.81
C VAL A 84 -56.57 7.11 -14.84
N THR A 85 -55.26 6.91 -14.76
CA THR A 85 -54.40 7.71 -13.85
C THR A 85 -54.41 9.19 -14.23
N ALA A 86 -54.48 9.54 -15.52
CA ALA A 86 -54.59 10.94 -15.96
C ALA A 86 -55.94 11.57 -15.57
N LEU A 87 -57.05 10.85 -15.80
CA LEU A 87 -58.40 11.33 -15.45
C LEU A 87 -58.57 11.47 -13.95
N VAL A 88 -58.13 10.48 -13.16
CA VAL A 88 -58.19 10.53 -11.70
C VAL A 88 -57.24 11.60 -11.15
N ALA A 89 -56.06 11.80 -11.75
CA ALA A 89 -55.15 12.88 -11.37
C ALA A 89 -55.77 14.27 -11.56
N GLY A 90 -56.34 14.53 -12.74
CA GLY A 90 -57.04 15.78 -13.05
C GLY A 90 -58.27 15.99 -12.16
N GLY A 91 -59.08 14.95 -12.00
CA GLY A 91 -60.28 14.96 -11.16
C GLY A 91 -59.95 15.19 -9.68
N ALA A 92 -58.95 14.52 -9.14
CA ALA A 92 -58.49 14.70 -7.75
C ALA A 92 -57.92 16.10 -7.53
N SER A 93 -57.18 16.64 -8.51
CA SER A 93 -56.62 18.00 -8.45
C SER A 93 -57.72 19.07 -8.48
N ALA A 94 -58.69 18.95 -9.41
CA ALA A 94 -59.83 19.87 -9.50
C ALA A 94 -60.74 19.78 -8.27
N TYR A 95 -61.00 18.56 -7.78
CA TYR A 95 -61.79 18.31 -6.58
C TYR A 95 -61.09 18.87 -5.33
N GLY A 96 -59.80 18.59 -5.16
CA GLY A 96 -59.00 19.11 -4.07
C GLY A 96 -58.92 20.64 -4.06
N TRP A 97 -58.80 21.25 -5.25
CA TRP A 97 -58.78 22.71 -5.39
C TRP A 97 -60.14 23.33 -5.06
N GLY A 98 -61.23 22.84 -5.65
CA GLY A 98 -62.58 23.33 -5.40
C GLY A 98 -63.06 23.13 -3.95
N GLN A 99 -62.56 22.09 -3.28
CA GLN A 99 -62.88 21.79 -1.88
C GLN A 99 -61.84 22.29 -0.88
N ARG A 100 -60.72 22.87 -1.33
CA ARG A 100 -59.58 23.24 -0.49
C ARG A 100 -59.09 22.09 0.41
N LEU A 101 -59.07 20.86 -0.11
CA LEU A 101 -58.59 19.65 0.59
C LEU A 101 -57.15 19.32 0.16
N ARG A 102 -56.32 18.90 1.11
CA ARG A 102 -54.88 18.66 0.95
C ARG A 102 -54.59 17.29 0.35
N PHE A 103 -55.26 16.25 0.85
CA PHE A 103 -55.04 14.88 0.41
C PHE A 103 -55.39 14.71 -1.08
N PRO A 104 -56.55 15.19 -1.59
CA PRO A 104 -56.87 15.05 -3.01
C PRO A 104 -55.93 15.82 -3.94
N LEU A 105 -55.46 17.00 -3.51
CA LEU A 105 -54.42 17.74 -4.24
C LEU A 105 -53.10 16.97 -4.30
N GLY A 106 -52.67 16.41 -3.16
CA GLY A 106 -51.48 15.56 -3.09
C GLY A 106 -51.62 14.30 -3.93
N ALA A 107 -52.75 13.58 -3.82
CA ALA A 107 -53.03 12.37 -4.58
C ALA A 107 -53.11 12.65 -6.09
N GLY A 108 -53.77 13.74 -6.49
CA GLY A 108 -53.83 14.15 -7.89
C GLY A 108 -52.46 14.48 -8.46
N PHE A 109 -51.66 15.23 -7.70
CA PHE A 109 -50.27 15.52 -8.05
C PHE A 109 -49.42 14.26 -8.20
N LEU A 110 -49.53 13.28 -7.30
CA LEU A 110 -48.80 12.01 -7.39
C LEU A 110 -49.23 11.16 -8.59
N LEU A 111 -50.54 11.02 -8.80
CA LEU A 111 -51.09 10.24 -9.90
C LEU A 111 -50.73 10.82 -11.26
N MET A 112 -50.57 12.15 -11.38
CA MET A 112 -50.23 12.83 -12.64
C MET A 112 -48.87 12.39 -13.23
N ARG A 113 -48.04 11.67 -12.49
CA ARG A 113 -46.70 11.21 -12.92
C ARG A 113 -46.69 9.83 -13.59
N LEU A 114 -47.77 9.06 -13.44
CA LEU A 114 -47.92 7.71 -13.99
C LEU A 114 -48.42 7.64 -15.45
N PRO A 115 -49.20 8.60 -16.00
CA PRO A 115 -49.77 8.49 -17.34
C PRO A 115 -48.72 8.32 -18.44
N VAL A 116 -47.64 9.10 -18.40
CA VAL A 116 -46.60 9.07 -19.44
C VAL A 116 -45.83 7.74 -19.46
N PRO A 117 -45.26 7.24 -18.34
CA PRO A 117 -44.58 5.94 -18.37
C PRO A 117 -45.54 4.79 -18.70
N LEU A 118 -46.80 4.83 -18.27
CA LEU A 118 -47.80 3.83 -18.65
C LEU A 118 -48.17 3.92 -20.13
N ALA A 119 -48.27 5.12 -20.71
CA ALA A 119 -48.54 5.30 -22.13
C ALA A 119 -47.38 4.77 -23.01
N LEU A 120 -46.13 4.98 -22.58
CA LEU A 120 -44.95 4.40 -23.24
C LEU A 120 -44.97 2.88 -23.22
N LEU A 121 -45.37 2.28 -22.09
CA LEU A 121 -45.50 0.82 -21.95
C LEU A 121 -46.63 0.28 -22.83
N ALA A 122 -47.72 1.03 -22.97
CA ALA A 122 -48.84 0.69 -23.85
C ALA A 122 -48.46 0.72 -25.33
N ALA A 123 -47.63 1.69 -25.73
CA ALA A 123 -47.11 1.84 -27.09
C ALA A 123 -46.02 0.82 -27.44
N GLY A 124 -45.64 -0.08 -26.51
CA GLY A 124 -44.62 -1.09 -26.74
C GLY A 124 -43.21 -0.50 -26.87
N VAL A 125 -42.96 0.70 -26.34
CA VAL A 125 -41.65 1.34 -26.40
C VAL A 125 -40.69 0.53 -25.52
N SER A 126 -39.74 -0.15 -26.14
CA SER A 126 -38.68 -0.92 -25.47
C SER A 126 -37.49 -0.06 -25.03
N HIS A 127 -37.39 1.16 -25.55
CA HIS A 127 -36.26 2.05 -25.30
C HIS A 127 -36.33 2.62 -23.87
N VAL A 128 -35.42 2.18 -23.00
CA VAL A 128 -35.32 2.62 -21.60
C VAL A 128 -35.20 4.14 -21.46
N GLN A 129 -34.61 4.81 -22.45
CA GLN A 129 -34.41 6.26 -22.46
C GLN A 129 -35.71 7.05 -22.60
N ALA A 130 -36.73 6.50 -23.25
CA ALA A 130 -38.04 7.15 -23.32
C ALA A 130 -38.69 7.24 -21.93
N TYR A 131 -38.57 6.17 -21.13
CA TYR A 131 -38.99 6.18 -19.74
C TYR A 131 -38.15 7.17 -18.93
N ALA A 132 -36.83 7.14 -19.07
CA ALA A 132 -35.94 8.09 -18.39
C ALA A 132 -36.33 9.56 -18.68
N ALA A 133 -36.60 9.89 -19.95
CA ALA A 133 -37.04 11.22 -20.36
C ALA A 133 -38.40 11.60 -19.76
N ALA A 134 -39.35 10.66 -19.68
CA ALA A 134 -40.64 10.90 -19.03
C ALA A 134 -40.48 11.23 -17.53
N LEU A 135 -39.62 10.49 -16.82
CA LEU A 135 -39.40 10.67 -15.39
C LEU A 135 -38.65 11.97 -15.08
N VAL A 136 -37.60 12.25 -15.84
CA VAL A 136 -36.85 13.51 -15.69
C VAL A 136 -37.68 14.71 -16.12
N GLY A 137 -38.50 14.56 -17.18
CA GLY A 137 -39.45 15.60 -17.61
C GLY A 137 -40.46 15.94 -16.51
N ALA A 138 -41.00 14.93 -15.82
CA ALA A 138 -41.87 15.13 -14.66
C ALA A 138 -41.14 15.87 -13.52
N ALA A 139 -39.90 15.48 -13.22
CA ALA A 139 -39.08 16.17 -12.23
C ALA A 139 -38.77 17.63 -12.63
N ALA A 140 -38.53 17.91 -13.91
CA ALA A 140 -38.31 19.26 -14.42
C ALA A 140 -39.56 20.14 -14.27
N LEU A 141 -40.75 19.59 -14.56
CA LEU A 141 -42.02 20.26 -14.35
C LEU A 141 -42.27 20.56 -12.87
N ASP A 142 -41.94 19.62 -11.98
CA ASP A 142 -42.02 19.81 -10.53
C ASP A 142 -41.10 20.95 -10.07
N CYS A 143 -39.85 20.97 -10.53
CA CYS A 143 -38.91 22.06 -10.24
C CYS A 143 -39.40 23.41 -10.77
N ALA A 144 -39.94 23.46 -11.99
CA ALA A 144 -40.48 24.68 -12.59
C ALA A 144 -41.71 25.20 -11.82
N LEU A 145 -42.60 24.29 -11.40
CA LEU A 145 -43.76 24.62 -10.55
C LEU A 145 -43.30 25.19 -9.21
N LEU A 146 -42.34 24.52 -8.56
CA LEU A 146 -41.76 24.98 -7.30
C LEU A 146 -41.13 26.37 -7.44
N TRP A 147 -40.41 26.61 -8.53
CA TRP A 147 -39.78 27.91 -8.78
C TRP A 147 -40.82 29.01 -8.96
N ARG A 148 -41.87 28.74 -9.75
CA ARG A 148 -42.95 29.71 -9.98
C ARG A 148 -43.68 30.07 -8.69
N VAL A 149 -43.95 29.08 -7.84
CA VAL A 149 -44.58 29.31 -6.52
C VAL A 149 -43.69 30.18 -5.63
N GLU A 150 -42.39 29.93 -5.60
CA GLU A 150 -41.44 30.70 -4.80
C GLU A 150 -41.32 32.16 -5.28
N THR A 151 -41.28 32.40 -6.59
CA THR A 151 -41.27 33.77 -7.15
C THR A 151 -42.54 34.57 -6.86
N LEU A 152 -43.69 33.90 -6.73
CA LEU A 152 -44.98 34.55 -6.48
C LEU A 152 -45.23 34.84 -5.00
N VAL A 153 -44.67 34.04 -4.09
CA VAL A 153 -44.95 34.13 -2.65
C VAL A 153 -44.02 35.13 -1.94
N GLY A 154 -42.79 35.36 -2.44
CA GLY A 154 -41.83 36.31 -1.89
C GLY A 154 -41.32 35.95 -0.48
N ASP A 155 -40.10 36.39 -0.14
CA ASP A 155 -39.41 36.03 1.13
C ASP A 155 -40.12 36.50 2.42
N GLY A 156 -41.13 37.38 2.32
CA GLY A 156 -41.73 38.07 3.48
C GLY A 156 -43.02 37.47 4.05
N ALA A 157 -43.68 36.52 3.37
CA ALA A 157 -45.03 36.06 3.76
C ALA A 157 -45.06 34.78 4.63
N ASP A 158 -43.90 34.22 4.97
CA ASP A 158 -43.76 32.86 5.50
C ASP A 158 -43.64 32.78 7.05
N ALA A 159 -43.91 33.84 7.81
CA ALA A 159 -43.82 33.76 9.27
C ALA A 159 -45.09 33.19 9.95
N ASP A 160 -46.29 33.45 9.42
CA ASP A 160 -47.50 33.34 10.25
C ASP A 160 -48.57 32.33 9.76
N HIS A 161 -48.39 31.74 8.57
CA HIS A 161 -49.37 30.79 8.02
C HIS A 161 -48.74 29.41 7.83
N GLY A 162 -48.86 28.53 8.84
CA GLY A 162 -48.55 27.09 8.78
C GLY A 162 -49.45 26.30 7.81
N GLY A 163 -49.54 26.76 6.57
CA GLY A 163 -50.55 26.36 5.60
C GLY A 163 -50.19 25.14 4.74
N PRO A 164 -51.18 24.64 3.97
CA PRO A 164 -51.09 23.46 3.10
C PRO A 164 -49.96 23.52 2.05
N HIS A 165 -49.50 24.72 1.70
CA HIS A 165 -48.45 24.97 0.72
C HIS A 165 -47.09 24.39 1.13
N ARG A 166 -46.74 24.35 2.44
CA ARG A 166 -45.46 23.80 2.90
C ARG A 166 -45.35 22.29 2.72
N PHE A 167 -46.44 21.57 3.02
CA PHE A 167 -46.49 20.11 2.84
C PHE A 167 -46.39 19.76 1.35
N LEU A 168 -47.17 20.45 0.50
CA LEU A 168 -47.14 20.24 -0.95
C LEU A 168 -45.75 20.58 -1.53
N ARG A 169 -45.10 21.65 -1.07
CA ARG A 169 -43.73 22.05 -1.47
C ARG A 169 -42.70 20.99 -1.10
N ARG A 170 -42.74 20.44 0.12
CA ARG A 170 -41.83 19.37 0.57
C ARG A 170 -42.07 18.05 -0.17
N ALA A 171 -43.34 17.67 -0.36
CA ALA A 171 -43.69 16.48 -1.13
C ALA A 171 -43.25 16.60 -2.59
N ALA A 172 -43.53 17.74 -3.24
CA ALA A 172 -43.08 18.03 -4.60
C ALA A 172 -41.55 17.98 -4.74
N ALA A 173 -40.81 18.58 -3.81
CA ALA A 173 -39.35 18.53 -3.82
C ALA A 173 -38.82 17.09 -3.64
N GLY A 174 -39.40 16.32 -2.71
CA GLY A 174 -39.03 14.92 -2.48
C GLY A 174 -39.32 14.02 -3.67
N PHE A 175 -40.47 14.19 -4.33
CA PHE A 175 -40.81 13.45 -5.53
C PHE A 175 -40.00 13.87 -6.75
N ALA A 176 -39.75 15.17 -6.93
CA ALA A 176 -38.87 15.66 -8.00
C ALA A 176 -37.48 15.03 -7.87
N LEU A 177 -36.93 14.98 -6.66
CA LEU A 177 -35.66 14.30 -6.38
C LEU A 177 -35.74 12.79 -6.66
N ALA A 178 -36.78 12.11 -6.20
CA ALA A 178 -36.95 10.67 -6.42
C ALA A 178 -37.04 10.33 -7.92
N TRP A 179 -37.87 11.05 -8.68
CA TRP A 179 -38.01 10.85 -10.13
C TRP A 179 -36.76 11.27 -10.90
N ALA A 180 -36.06 12.32 -10.46
CA ALA A 180 -34.77 12.68 -11.01
C ALA A 180 -33.72 11.58 -10.81
N LEU A 181 -33.68 10.95 -9.63
CA LEU A 181 -32.76 9.85 -9.34
C LEU A 181 -33.10 8.58 -10.13
N VAL A 182 -34.37 8.18 -10.16
CA VAL A 182 -34.80 6.99 -10.92
C VAL A 182 -34.64 7.22 -12.42
N GLY A 183 -35.10 8.36 -12.94
CA GLY A 183 -34.95 8.75 -14.33
C GLY A 183 -33.49 8.89 -14.75
N GLY A 184 -32.66 9.50 -13.91
CA GLY A 184 -31.21 9.58 -14.11
C GLY A 184 -30.55 8.20 -14.12
N GLY A 185 -30.92 7.31 -13.20
CA GLY A 185 -30.44 5.93 -13.17
C GLY A 185 -30.80 5.14 -14.42
N LEU A 186 -32.04 5.27 -14.91
CA LEU A 186 -32.47 4.67 -16.18
C LEU A 186 -31.75 5.26 -17.38
N ALA A 187 -31.51 6.57 -17.40
CA ALA A 187 -30.76 7.22 -18.48
C ALA A 187 -29.30 6.76 -18.51
N VAL A 188 -28.66 6.63 -17.35
CA VAL A 188 -27.32 6.06 -17.19
C VAL A 188 -27.29 4.62 -17.68
N LEU A 189 -28.23 3.79 -17.22
CA LEU A 189 -28.32 2.40 -17.63
C LEU A 189 -28.48 2.29 -19.15
N GLY A 190 -29.44 3.01 -19.72
CA GLY A 190 -29.66 3.04 -21.17
C GLY A 190 -28.44 3.54 -21.94
N SER A 191 -27.67 4.47 -21.38
CA SER A 191 -26.40 4.90 -21.99
C SER A 191 -25.29 3.84 -21.90
N MET A 192 -25.29 2.99 -20.86
CA MET A 192 -24.29 1.93 -20.66
C MET A 192 -24.60 0.66 -21.45
N THR A 193 -25.88 0.41 -21.75
CA THR A 193 -26.36 -0.79 -22.46
C THR A 193 -26.75 -0.54 -23.91
N ALA A 194 -26.57 0.69 -24.42
CA ALA A 194 -26.81 0.99 -25.83
C ALA A 194 -25.89 0.16 -26.73
N ASP A 195 -26.38 -0.28 -27.88
CA ASP A 195 -25.57 -1.00 -28.87
C ASP A 195 -25.05 -0.07 -29.97
N GLN A 196 -25.68 1.10 -30.13
CA GLN A 196 -25.33 2.09 -31.14
C GLN A 196 -25.07 3.47 -30.52
N PRO A 197 -24.22 4.30 -31.14
CA PRO A 197 -23.98 5.67 -30.66
C PRO A 197 -25.24 6.54 -30.74
N GLY A 198 -26.12 6.31 -31.72
CA GLY A 198 -27.40 7.00 -31.83
C GLY A 198 -28.34 6.69 -30.67
N GLU A 199 -28.36 5.43 -30.22
CA GLU A 199 -29.08 5.03 -29.01
C GLU A 199 -28.49 5.72 -27.80
N ALA A 200 -27.17 5.65 -27.57
CA ALA A 200 -26.54 6.33 -26.44
C ALA A 200 -26.80 7.86 -26.44
N ALA A 201 -26.90 8.49 -27.61
CA ALA A 201 -27.16 9.92 -27.74
C ALA A 201 -28.54 10.34 -27.20
N TRP A 202 -29.55 9.48 -27.21
CA TRP A 202 -30.85 9.77 -26.60
C TRP A 202 -30.76 9.96 -25.08
N ALA A 203 -29.70 9.48 -24.41
CA ALA A 203 -29.46 9.76 -23.00
C ALA A 203 -29.11 11.24 -22.72
N PHE A 204 -28.67 12.02 -23.72
CA PHE A 204 -28.41 13.45 -23.56
C PHE A 204 -29.66 14.24 -23.17
N GLY A 205 -30.85 13.81 -23.60
CA GLY A 205 -32.12 14.45 -23.23
C GLY A 205 -32.36 14.44 -21.71
N PRO A 206 -32.56 13.27 -21.09
CA PRO A 206 -32.76 13.16 -19.64
C PRO A 206 -31.52 13.57 -18.82
N LEU A 207 -30.30 13.24 -19.23
CA LEU A 207 -29.10 13.63 -18.45
C LEU A 207 -28.79 15.12 -18.56
N GLY A 208 -28.97 15.72 -19.75
CA GLY A 208 -28.79 17.15 -19.96
C GLY A 208 -29.82 17.99 -19.20
N THR A 209 -31.07 17.53 -19.13
CA THR A 209 -32.11 18.18 -18.31
C THR A 209 -31.81 18.10 -16.81
N LEU A 210 -31.35 16.94 -16.31
CA LEU A 210 -30.86 16.82 -14.92
C LEU A 210 -29.66 17.74 -14.64
N ALA A 211 -28.71 17.82 -15.58
CA ALA A 211 -27.56 18.71 -15.46
C ALA A 211 -27.97 20.18 -15.37
N LEU A 212 -28.90 20.60 -16.24
CA LEU A 212 -29.44 21.95 -16.23
C LEU A 212 -30.16 22.26 -14.91
N LEU A 213 -31.03 21.37 -14.42
CA LEU A 213 -31.73 21.53 -13.15
C LEU A 213 -30.76 21.62 -11.97
N GLY A 214 -29.76 20.74 -11.89
CA GLY A 214 -28.76 20.75 -10.82
C GLY A 214 -27.89 22.01 -10.83
N LEU A 215 -27.50 22.50 -12.01
CA LEU A 215 -26.77 23.76 -12.16
C LEU A 215 -27.63 24.96 -11.78
N LEU A 216 -28.88 25.02 -12.24
CA LEU A 216 -29.83 26.07 -11.86
C LEU A 216 -30.06 26.09 -10.35
N ALA A 217 -30.30 24.92 -9.73
CA ALA A 217 -30.43 24.79 -8.27
C ALA A 217 -29.18 25.31 -7.54
N SER A 218 -27.99 24.99 -8.05
CA SER A 218 -26.73 25.41 -7.43
C SER A 218 -26.43 26.91 -7.56
N VAL A 219 -26.90 27.59 -8.61
CA VAL A 219 -26.58 28.99 -8.91
C VAL A 219 -27.69 29.96 -8.51
N ARG A 220 -28.95 29.63 -8.79
CA ARG A 220 -30.09 30.55 -8.68
C ARG A 220 -30.78 30.55 -7.32
N TYR A 221 -30.50 29.57 -6.45
CA TYR A 221 -31.16 29.42 -5.16
C TYR A 221 -30.17 29.57 -3.99
N PRO A 222 -29.88 30.82 -3.56
CA PRO A 222 -29.01 31.05 -2.41
C PRO A 222 -29.63 30.57 -1.09
N ALA A 223 -30.95 30.39 -1.02
CA ALA A 223 -31.66 29.85 0.14
C ALA A 223 -31.28 28.40 0.48
N LEU A 224 -30.72 27.65 -0.48
CA LEU A 224 -30.21 26.30 -0.23
C LEU A 224 -28.88 26.35 0.54
N PRO A 225 -28.67 25.46 1.53
CA PRO A 225 -27.40 25.39 2.23
C PRO A 225 -26.27 25.05 1.25
N TYR A 226 -25.07 25.55 1.55
CA TYR A 226 -23.88 25.38 0.70
C TYR A 226 -23.66 23.92 0.26
N VAL A 227 -23.84 22.97 1.20
CA VAL A 227 -23.68 21.53 0.94
C VAL A 227 -24.70 21.03 -0.10
N ALA A 228 -25.97 21.43 -0.01
CA ALA A 228 -26.99 21.02 -0.98
C ALA A 228 -26.72 21.58 -2.37
N ARG A 229 -26.31 22.85 -2.47
CA ARG A 229 -25.90 23.47 -3.75
C ARG A 229 -24.70 22.77 -4.37
N ARG A 230 -23.72 22.38 -3.54
CA ARG A 230 -22.54 21.62 -3.96
C ARG A 230 -22.91 20.23 -4.47
N LEU A 231 -23.80 19.52 -3.76
CA LEU A 231 -24.29 18.20 -4.17
C LEU A 231 -25.12 18.27 -5.47
N ALA A 232 -25.95 19.30 -5.63
CA ALA A 232 -26.71 19.52 -6.87
C ALA A 232 -25.79 19.75 -8.07
N ALA A 233 -24.72 20.54 -7.90
CA ALA A 233 -23.72 20.74 -8.95
C ALA A 233 -22.89 19.48 -9.22
N ALA A 234 -22.55 18.69 -8.20
CA ALA A 234 -21.90 17.39 -8.37
C ALA A 234 -22.80 16.42 -9.14
N GLY A 235 -24.09 16.34 -8.83
CA GLY A 235 -25.06 15.55 -9.57
C GLY A 235 -25.20 15.99 -11.03
N ALA A 236 -25.17 17.29 -11.29
CA ALA A 236 -25.16 17.82 -12.66
C ALA A 236 -23.89 17.43 -13.42
N GLY A 237 -22.72 17.51 -12.78
CA GLY A 237 -21.46 17.05 -13.37
C GLY A 237 -21.49 15.55 -13.66
N ALA A 238 -21.98 14.72 -12.73
CA ALA A 238 -22.14 13.29 -12.96
C ALA A 238 -23.04 12.99 -14.16
N ALA A 239 -24.19 13.67 -14.29
CA ALA A 239 -25.09 13.48 -15.43
C ALA A 239 -24.41 13.83 -16.78
N LEU A 240 -23.66 14.95 -16.84
CA LEU A 240 -22.89 15.33 -18.03
C LEU A 240 -21.81 14.30 -18.37
N LEU A 241 -21.08 13.82 -17.36
CA LEU A 241 -20.01 12.83 -17.54
C LEU A 241 -20.55 11.49 -18.02
N MET A 242 -21.69 11.03 -17.50
CA MET A 242 -22.30 9.77 -17.94
C MET A 242 -22.85 9.88 -19.37
N ALA A 243 -23.42 11.02 -19.75
CA ALA A 243 -23.90 11.24 -21.12
C ALA A 243 -22.74 11.30 -22.13
N ALA A 244 -21.71 12.09 -21.83
CA ALA A 244 -20.54 12.22 -22.69
C ALA A 244 -19.72 10.93 -22.75
N GLY A 245 -19.47 10.30 -21.60
CA GLY A 245 -18.66 9.08 -21.54
C GLY A 245 -19.37 7.87 -22.13
N GLY A 246 -20.68 7.74 -21.94
CA GLY A 246 -21.46 6.66 -22.53
C GLY A 246 -21.57 6.74 -24.05
N THR A 247 -21.65 7.95 -24.61
CA THR A 247 -21.62 8.14 -26.08
C THR A 247 -20.22 7.89 -26.65
N LEU A 248 -19.16 8.41 -26.02
CA LEU A 248 -17.78 8.13 -26.42
C LEU A 248 -17.43 6.65 -26.33
N ARG A 249 -17.96 5.93 -25.33
CA ARG A 249 -17.75 4.49 -25.15
C ARG A 249 -18.24 3.69 -26.36
N GLN A 250 -19.33 4.12 -27.01
CA GLN A 250 -19.85 3.43 -28.21
C GLN A 250 -19.06 3.74 -29.48
N LEU A 251 -18.35 4.87 -29.52
CA LEU A 251 -17.49 5.24 -30.65
C LEU A 251 -16.11 4.57 -30.55
N LEU A 252 -15.75 4.08 -29.38
CA LEU A 252 -14.46 3.48 -29.08
C LEU A 252 -14.62 1.98 -28.81
N SER A 253 -13.54 1.21 -28.94
CA SER A 253 -13.61 -0.22 -28.59
C SER A 253 -13.76 -0.39 -27.07
N PRO A 254 -14.29 -1.52 -26.57
CA PRO A 254 -14.54 -1.73 -25.14
C PRO A 254 -13.32 -1.51 -24.23
N VAL A 255 -12.11 -1.73 -24.75
CA VAL A 255 -10.84 -1.52 -24.04
C VAL A 255 -10.61 -0.04 -23.71
N TRP A 256 -11.18 0.89 -24.48
CA TRP A 256 -11.07 2.34 -24.29
C TRP A 256 -12.15 2.92 -23.37
N THR A 257 -12.99 2.08 -22.76
CA THR A 257 -14.04 2.52 -21.84
C THR A 257 -13.51 3.46 -20.74
N PRO A 258 -12.38 3.19 -20.07
CA PRO A 258 -11.84 4.12 -19.06
C PRO A 258 -11.56 5.52 -19.65
N VAL A 259 -10.97 5.58 -20.84
CA VAL A 259 -10.62 6.83 -21.54
C VAL A 259 -11.88 7.59 -21.97
N ALA A 260 -12.92 6.86 -22.42
CA ALA A 260 -14.20 7.44 -22.81
C ALA A 260 -14.83 8.28 -21.69
N PHE A 261 -14.72 7.85 -20.43
CA PHE A 261 -15.16 8.64 -19.26
C PHE A 261 -14.07 9.61 -18.75
N GLY A 262 -12.80 9.25 -18.91
CA GLY A 262 -11.65 10.04 -18.45
C GLY A 262 -11.51 11.37 -19.18
N VAL A 263 -11.74 11.41 -20.51
CA VAL A 263 -11.63 12.64 -21.32
C VAL A 263 -12.66 13.71 -20.88
N PRO A 264 -13.98 13.42 -20.82
CA PRO A 264 -14.95 14.36 -20.28
C PRO A 264 -14.66 14.78 -18.84
N ALA A 265 -14.17 13.85 -18.01
CA ALA A 265 -13.82 14.13 -16.61
C ALA A 265 -12.64 15.12 -16.51
N ALA A 266 -11.58 14.92 -17.29
CA ALA A 266 -10.44 15.82 -17.33
C ALA A 266 -10.85 17.23 -17.82
N VAL A 267 -11.66 17.32 -18.88
CA VAL A 267 -12.17 18.59 -19.40
C VAL A 267 -13.01 19.31 -18.34
N LEU A 268 -13.97 18.61 -17.72
CA LEU A 268 -14.83 19.19 -16.69
C LEU A 268 -14.02 19.63 -15.47
N LEU A 269 -13.00 18.87 -15.07
CA LEU A 269 -12.11 19.20 -13.96
C LEU A 269 -11.35 20.50 -14.21
N VAL A 270 -10.76 20.65 -15.40
CA VAL A 270 -10.03 21.88 -15.79
C VAL A 270 -10.98 23.07 -15.88
N VAL A 271 -12.15 22.90 -16.49
CA VAL A 271 -13.18 23.97 -16.57
C VAL A 271 -13.62 24.40 -15.16
N ALA A 272 -13.91 23.45 -14.28
CA ALA A 272 -14.29 23.74 -12.89
C ALA A 272 -13.15 24.44 -12.12
N ALA A 273 -11.90 24.02 -12.32
CA ALA A 273 -10.72 24.66 -11.74
C ALA A 273 -10.56 26.12 -12.22
N VAL A 274 -10.72 26.37 -13.52
CA VAL A 274 -10.69 27.75 -14.07
C VAL A 274 -11.79 28.61 -13.46
N LEU A 275 -13.00 28.07 -13.29
CA LEU A 275 -14.13 28.78 -12.67
C LEU A 275 -13.88 29.10 -11.19
N LEU A 276 -13.28 28.18 -10.44
CA LEU A 276 -12.87 28.40 -9.04
C LEU A 276 -11.84 29.53 -8.95
N ARG A 277 -10.82 29.51 -9.82
CA ARG A 277 -9.79 30.55 -9.88
C ARG A 277 -10.37 31.92 -10.22
N ARG A 278 -11.30 32.00 -11.18
CA ARG A 278 -11.88 33.29 -11.65
C ARG A 278 -12.80 33.95 -10.62
N ARG A 279 -13.61 33.17 -9.90
CA ARG A 279 -14.64 33.72 -9.00
C ARG A 279 -14.12 34.13 -7.63
N GLY A 280 -12.98 33.58 -7.20
CA GLY A 280 -12.48 33.76 -5.83
C GLY A 280 -13.35 33.05 -4.79
N GLY A 281 -12.72 32.53 -3.73
CA GLY A 281 -13.42 31.76 -2.69
C GLY A 281 -13.85 30.35 -3.14
N GLN A 282 -14.79 29.74 -2.42
CA GLN A 282 -15.32 28.40 -2.71
C GLN A 282 -16.80 28.45 -3.17
N PRO A 283 -17.10 28.90 -4.39
CA PRO A 283 -18.47 28.89 -4.90
C PRO A 283 -19.00 27.46 -5.05
N ALA A 284 -20.18 27.18 -4.48
CA ALA A 284 -20.72 25.82 -4.36
C ALA A 284 -20.78 25.03 -5.68
N ALA A 285 -21.14 25.71 -6.77
CA ALA A 285 -21.31 25.09 -8.08
C ALA A 285 -20.00 24.54 -8.67
N PRO A 286 -18.96 25.36 -8.95
CA PRO A 286 -17.70 24.85 -9.48
C PRO A 286 -16.95 23.96 -8.47
N THR A 287 -17.12 24.13 -7.15
CA THR A 287 -16.58 23.17 -6.15
C THR A 287 -17.20 21.78 -6.32
N GLY A 288 -18.52 21.69 -6.50
CA GLY A 288 -19.22 20.43 -6.73
C GLY A 288 -18.80 19.75 -8.04
N LEU A 289 -18.70 20.53 -9.12
CA LEU A 289 -18.21 20.05 -10.42
C LEU A 289 -16.76 19.57 -10.35
N PHE A 290 -15.90 20.29 -9.63
CA PHE A 290 -14.50 19.93 -9.45
C PHE A 290 -14.35 18.57 -8.76
N HIS A 291 -15.05 18.34 -7.64
CA HIS A 291 -14.95 17.08 -6.91
C HIS A 291 -15.51 15.89 -7.69
N VAL A 292 -16.65 16.04 -8.38
CA VAL A 292 -17.21 14.93 -9.16
C VAL A 292 -16.36 14.59 -10.38
N ALA A 293 -15.78 15.60 -11.04
CA ALA A 293 -14.85 15.40 -12.15
C ALA A 293 -13.55 14.75 -11.68
N ALA A 294 -13.00 15.17 -10.54
CA ALA A 294 -11.82 14.54 -9.94
C ALA A 294 -12.09 13.08 -9.56
N LEU A 295 -13.25 12.80 -8.95
CA LEU A 295 -13.66 11.44 -8.61
C LEU A 295 -13.80 10.57 -9.87
N ALA A 296 -14.46 11.07 -10.92
CA ALA A 296 -14.64 10.34 -12.17
C ALA A 296 -13.32 10.09 -12.91
N LEU A 297 -12.39 11.05 -12.88
CA LEU A 297 -11.06 10.87 -13.46
C LEU A 297 -10.24 9.84 -12.67
N LEU A 298 -10.34 9.86 -11.33
CA LEU A 298 -9.69 8.88 -10.47
C LEU A 298 -10.26 7.48 -10.69
N THR A 299 -11.58 7.32 -10.78
CA THR A 299 -12.20 6.01 -11.04
C THR A 299 -11.86 5.49 -12.44
N SER A 300 -11.80 6.37 -13.44
CA SER A 300 -11.30 6.06 -14.78
C SER A 300 -9.85 5.55 -14.74
N PHE A 301 -8.96 6.25 -14.02
CA PHE A 301 -7.57 5.79 -13.83
C PHE A 301 -7.49 4.45 -13.10
N LEU A 302 -8.24 4.27 -12.01
CA LEU A 302 -8.25 3.02 -11.23
C LEU A 302 -8.67 1.82 -12.08
N ALA A 303 -9.58 2.00 -13.04
CA ALA A 303 -9.94 0.95 -13.99
C ALA A 303 -8.79 0.56 -14.94
N ALA A 304 -7.86 1.46 -15.23
CA ALA A 304 -6.68 1.22 -16.07
C ALA A 304 -5.46 0.66 -15.29
N VAL A 305 -5.49 0.70 -13.96
CA VAL A 305 -4.36 0.24 -13.11
C VAL A 305 -3.96 -1.22 -13.37
N PRO A 306 -4.87 -2.21 -13.50
CA PRO A 306 -4.48 -3.60 -13.74
C PRO A 306 -3.68 -3.76 -15.04
N ASP A 307 -4.07 -3.04 -16.09
CA ASP A 307 -3.41 -3.08 -17.40
C ASP A 307 -2.04 -2.39 -17.38
N LEU A 308 -1.94 -1.25 -16.68
CA LEU A 308 -0.66 -0.57 -16.43
C LEU A 308 0.27 -1.43 -15.58
N ALA A 309 -0.24 -2.09 -14.55
CA ALA A 309 0.55 -2.96 -13.69
C ALA A 309 1.12 -4.14 -14.47
N ARG A 310 0.32 -4.77 -15.34
CA ARG A 310 0.82 -5.81 -16.26
C ARG A 310 1.90 -5.27 -17.18
N ALA A 311 1.68 -4.13 -17.84
CA ALA A 311 2.66 -3.52 -18.74
C ALA A 311 3.99 -3.19 -18.06
N VAL A 312 3.95 -2.72 -16.80
CA VAL A 312 5.16 -2.40 -16.01
C VAL A 312 5.88 -3.66 -15.55
N LEU A 313 5.15 -4.74 -15.21
CA LEU A 313 5.67 -5.98 -14.66
C LEU A 313 5.99 -7.05 -15.71
N GLU A 314 5.64 -6.82 -16.97
CA GLU A 314 5.88 -7.77 -18.07
C GLU A 314 7.39 -7.98 -18.34
N PRO A 315 8.25 -6.94 -18.43
CA PRO A 315 9.69 -7.16 -18.59
C PRO A 315 10.36 -7.99 -17.47
N PRO A 316 10.20 -7.69 -16.17
CA PRO A 316 10.86 -8.48 -15.12
C PRO A 316 10.35 -9.92 -15.03
N ALA A 317 9.17 -10.24 -15.56
CA ALA A 317 8.69 -11.62 -15.66
C ALA A 317 9.59 -12.49 -16.56
N HIS A 318 10.31 -11.88 -17.50
CA HIS A 318 11.25 -12.54 -18.41
C HIS A 318 12.69 -12.59 -17.89
N ALA A 319 12.98 -11.95 -16.75
CA ALA A 319 14.32 -11.95 -16.16
C ALA A 319 14.84 -13.36 -15.83
N PRO A 320 14.06 -14.28 -15.22
CA PRO A 320 14.55 -15.63 -14.90
C PRO A 320 15.06 -16.38 -16.12
N GLU A 321 14.36 -16.32 -17.26
CA GLU A 321 14.77 -16.97 -18.51
C GLU A 321 16.04 -16.31 -19.08
N THR A 322 16.10 -14.98 -19.05
CA THR A 322 17.25 -14.18 -19.51
C THR A 322 18.54 -14.56 -18.76
N TRP A 323 18.43 -14.78 -17.44
CA TRP A 323 19.56 -15.09 -16.57
C TRP A 323 19.82 -16.60 -16.42
N ALA A 324 18.86 -17.48 -16.75
CA ALA A 324 19.03 -18.94 -16.74
C ALA A 324 19.86 -19.47 -17.93
N GLY A 325 20.12 -18.65 -18.96
CA GLY A 325 20.95 -19.04 -20.11
C GLY A 325 20.20 -19.87 -21.15
N THR A 326 18.88 -19.95 -21.06
CA THR A 326 18.01 -20.47 -22.12
C THR A 326 17.99 -19.51 -23.31
N PRO A 327 17.94 -19.99 -24.56
CA PRO A 327 17.80 -19.11 -25.71
C PRO A 327 16.54 -18.25 -25.54
N ALA A 328 16.70 -16.93 -25.71
CA ALA A 328 15.60 -16.00 -25.53
C ALA A 328 14.50 -16.28 -26.55
N HIS A 329 13.29 -16.57 -26.07
CA HIS A 329 12.12 -16.62 -26.93
C HIS A 329 11.82 -15.20 -27.41
N ALA A 330 11.46 -15.03 -28.68
CA ALA A 330 11.03 -13.74 -29.19
C ALA A 330 9.72 -13.35 -28.48
N TRP A 331 9.79 -12.33 -27.62
CA TRP A 331 8.64 -11.76 -26.94
C TRP A 331 8.42 -10.32 -27.41
N ALA A 332 7.17 -9.86 -27.36
CA ALA A 332 6.81 -8.51 -27.73
C ALA A 332 6.17 -7.84 -26.52
N TRP A 333 6.71 -6.68 -26.12
CA TRP A 333 6.20 -5.95 -24.97
C TRP A 333 4.87 -5.27 -25.32
N HIS A 334 3.78 -5.70 -24.68
CA HIS A 334 2.46 -5.16 -24.95
C HIS A 334 2.06 -4.09 -23.93
N VAL A 335 2.00 -2.83 -24.37
CA VAL A 335 1.49 -1.73 -23.55
C VAL A 335 0.11 -1.30 -24.04
N PRO A 336 -0.96 -1.50 -23.25
CA PRO A 336 -2.30 -1.11 -23.64
C PRO A 336 -2.42 0.41 -23.81
N GLY A 337 -2.58 0.87 -25.06
CA GLY A 337 -2.67 2.30 -25.38
C GLY A 337 -3.79 3.04 -24.63
N ALA A 338 -4.93 2.37 -24.40
CA ALA A 338 -6.03 2.92 -23.60
C ALA A 338 -5.62 3.20 -22.14
N ALA A 339 -4.86 2.29 -21.53
CA ALA A 339 -4.41 2.44 -20.15
C ALA A 339 -3.36 3.56 -20.03
N LEU A 340 -2.43 3.61 -20.98
CA LEU A 340 -1.41 4.65 -21.05
C LEU A 340 -1.99 6.05 -21.27
N THR A 341 -2.97 6.17 -22.18
CA THR A 341 -3.67 7.44 -22.43
C THR A 341 -4.47 7.90 -21.21
N GLY A 342 -5.11 6.99 -20.47
CA GLY A 342 -5.73 7.30 -19.19
C GLY A 342 -4.76 7.89 -18.16
N LEU A 343 -3.56 7.30 -18.02
CA LEU A 343 -2.50 7.83 -17.15
C LEU A 343 -1.99 9.20 -17.63
N GLY A 344 -1.81 9.38 -18.94
CA GLY A 344 -1.42 10.67 -19.53
C GLY A 344 -2.45 11.77 -19.29
N LEU A 345 -3.74 11.45 -19.42
CA LEU A 345 -4.84 12.37 -19.10
C LEU A 345 -4.82 12.78 -17.62
N LEU A 346 -4.58 11.83 -16.72
CA LEU A 346 -4.42 12.12 -15.29
C LEU A 346 -3.24 13.06 -15.04
N ALA A 347 -2.07 12.81 -15.65
CA ALA A 347 -0.90 13.66 -15.52
C ALA A 347 -1.18 15.10 -15.99
N ILE A 348 -1.81 15.26 -17.16
CA ILE A 348 -2.17 16.55 -17.74
C ILE A 348 -3.18 17.29 -16.85
N ALA A 349 -4.20 16.58 -16.36
CA ALA A 349 -5.24 17.16 -15.51
C ALA A 349 -4.66 17.64 -14.17
N LEU A 350 -3.83 16.83 -13.51
CA LEU A 350 -3.15 17.22 -12.28
C LEU A 350 -2.20 18.42 -12.51
N ALA A 351 -1.48 18.45 -13.63
CA ALA A 351 -0.62 19.57 -13.99
C ALA A 351 -1.41 20.86 -14.23
N ALA A 352 -2.57 20.77 -14.89
CA ALA A 352 -3.48 21.90 -15.09
C ALA A 352 -4.04 22.43 -13.76
N VAL A 353 -4.48 21.54 -12.86
CA VAL A 353 -4.97 21.91 -11.52
C VAL A 353 -3.87 22.61 -10.71
N MET A 354 -2.65 22.10 -10.77
CA MET A 354 -1.47 22.69 -10.14
C MET A 354 -1.16 24.10 -10.69
N ALA A 355 -1.15 24.26 -12.02
CA ALA A 355 -0.92 25.55 -12.68
C ALA A 355 -2.00 26.60 -12.34
N LEU A 356 -3.23 26.14 -12.06
CA LEU A 356 -4.34 26.99 -11.67
C LEU A 356 -4.36 27.35 -10.17
N ARG A 357 -3.55 26.68 -9.33
CA ARG A 357 -3.42 26.91 -7.87
C ARG A 357 -4.76 26.86 -7.12
N VAL A 358 -5.60 25.87 -7.47
CA VAL A 358 -6.99 25.76 -6.95
C VAL A 358 -7.09 24.86 -5.71
N THR A 359 -6.04 24.10 -5.39
CA THR A 359 -6.06 23.12 -4.29
C THR A 359 -5.49 23.70 -2.99
N THR A 360 -6.08 23.30 -1.86
CA THR A 360 -5.53 23.52 -0.51
C THR A 360 -4.52 22.44 -0.10
N GLU A 361 -4.44 21.35 -0.87
CA GLU A 361 -3.47 20.27 -0.66
C GLU A 361 -2.03 20.79 -0.73
N PRO A 362 -1.08 20.18 0.00
CA PRO A 362 0.31 20.56 -0.07
C PRO A 362 0.79 20.41 -1.52
N VAL A 363 1.22 21.52 -2.11
CA VAL A 363 1.73 21.60 -3.50
C VAL A 363 2.74 20.50 -3.80
N ALA A 364 3.51 20.09 -2.78
CA ALA A 364 4.47 19.00 -2.87
C ALA A 364 3.88 17.62 -3.25
N VAL A 365 2.70 17.27 -2.74
CA VAL A 365 2.05 15.98 -3.05
C VAL A 365 1.54 15.99 -4.48
N LEU A 366 0.96 17.11 -4.92
CA LEU A 366 0.48 17.27 -6.29
C LEU A 366 1.63 17.28 -7.29
N GLU A 367 2.74 17.95 -6.98
CA GLU A 367 3.98 17.93 -7.76
C GLU A 367 4.58 16.52 -7.86
N ALA A 368 4.62 15.75 -6.77
CA ALA A 368 5.10 14.38 -6.79
C ALA A 368 4.18 13.44 -7.60
N ALA A 369 2.86 13.57 -7.44
CA ALA A 369 1.87 12.77 -8.17
C ALA A 369 1.88 13.06 -9.68
N THR A 370 1.95 14.35 -10.07
CA THR A 370 2.08 14.76 -11.47
C THR A 370 3.35 14.21 -12.10
N ALA A 371 4.49 14.35 -11.42
CA ALA A 371 5.77 13.83 -11.90
C ALA A 371 5.74 12.30 -12.05
N THR A 372 5.19 11.58 -11.07
CA THR A 372 5.08 10.11 -11.10
C THR A 372 4.24 9.64 -12.29
N ALA A 373 3.06 10.25 -12.50
CA ALA A 373 2.20 9.93 -13.63
C ALA A 373 2.88 10.27 -14.97
N ALA A 374 3.44 11.49 -15.10
CA ALA A 374 4.08 11.95 -16.33
C ALA A 374 5.31 11.11 -16.71
N VAL A 375 6.21 10.82 -15.77
CA VAL A 375 7.41 9.99 -16.00
C VAL A 375 7.00 8.59 -16.43
N THR A 376 6.03 7.97 -15.75
CA THR A 376 5.55 6.64 -16.11
C THR A 376 4.91 6.62 -17.49
N THR A 377 4.11 7.64 -17.85
CA THR A 377 3.53 7.76 -19.19
C THR A 377 4.61 7.92 -20.25
N LEU A 378 5.57 8.83 -20.06
CA LEU A 378 6.62 9.11 -21.04
C LEU A 378 7.56 7.91 -21.21
N ALA A 379 7.84 7.18 -20.14
CA ALA A 379 8.70 5.99 -20.16
C ALA A 379 8.04 4.80 -20.89
N LEU A 380 6.72 4.63 -20.76
CA LEU A 380 5.95 3.58 -21.46
C LEU A 380 5.58 3.96 -22.90
N LEU A 381 5.71 5.23 -23.28
CA LEU A 381 5.30 5.72 -24.61
C LEU A 381 5.99 4.98 -25.76
N PRO A 382 7.32 4.77 -25.78
CA PRO A 382 7.98 4.05 -26.87
C PRO A 382 7.45 2.62 -27.05
N ALA A 383 7.24 1.90 -25.95
CA ALA A 383 6.72 0.54 -25.98
C ALA A 383 5.27 0.50 -26.50
N SER A 384 4.43 1.48 -26.14
CA SER A 384 3.06 1.60 -26.69
C SER A 384 3.01 1.90 -28.18
N LEU A 385 4.05 2.54 -28.71
CA LEU A 385 4.21 2.82 -30.15
C LEU A 385 4.81 1.64 -30.92
N GLY A 386 5.11 0.53 -30.24
CA GLY A 386 5.75 -0.64 -30.85
C GLY A 386 7.22 -0.43 -31.20
N LEU A 387 7.90 0.55 -30.58
CA LEU A 387 9.34 0.75 -30.77
C LEU A 387 10.14 -0.38 -30.13
N PRO A 388 11.37 -0.64 -30.60
CA PRO A 388 12.21 -1.70 -30.04
C PRO A 388 12.39 -1.53 -28.53
N TYR A 389 12.41 -2.65 -27.81
CA TYR A 389 12.52 -2.70 -26.35
C TYR A 389 13.70 -1.85 -25.79
N GLY A 390 14.86 -1.85 -26.46
CA GLY A 390 16.00 -1.02 -26.08
C GLY A 390 15.71 0.50 -26.10
N VAL A 391 14.83 0.97 -26.98
CA VAL A 391 14.41 2.38 -27.04
C VAL A 391 13.55 2.75 -25.82
N ALA A 392 12.67 1.84 -25.38
CA ALA A 392 11.87 2.04 -24.18
C ALA A 392 12.75 2.12 -22.92
N VAL A 393 13.72 1.21 -22.77
CA VAL A 393 14.70 1.28 -21.65
C VAL A 393 15.54 2.55 -21.73
N ALA A 394 16.04 2.91 -22.93
CA ALA A 394 16.80 4.15 -23.12
C ALA A 394 15.98 5.39 -22.76
N SER A 395 14.68 5.43 -23.07
CA SER A 395 13.80 6.53 -22.70
C SER A 395 13.65 6.68 -21.18
N ALA A 396 13.53 5.57 -20.45
CA ALA A 396 13.47 5.58 -19.00
C ALA A 396 14.79 6.07 -18.38
N LEU A 397 15.94 5.67 -18.95
CA LEU A 397 17.26 6.16 -18.54
C LEU A 397 17.45 7.66 -18.84
N LEU A 398 16.96 8.14 -19.99
CA LEU A 398 16.98 9.57 -20.33
C LEU A 398 16.13 10.39 -19.35
N LEU A 399 14.96 9.88 -18.95
CA LEU A 399 14.12 10.50 -17.92
C LEU A 399 14.81 10.49 -16.55
N ALA A 400 15.53 9.42 -16.21
CA ALA A 400 16.33 9.35 -14.99
C ALA A 400 17.47 10.38 -15.01
N ALA A 401 18.16 10.53 -16.14
CA ALA A 401 19.20 11.53 -16.33
C ALA A 401 18.63 12.96 -16.23
N PHE A 402 17.45 13.21 -16.82
CA PHE A 402 16.77 14.50 -16.71
C PHE A 402 16.35 14.81 -15.27
N ALA A 403 15.82 13.83 -14.54
CA ALA A 403 15.48 13.99 -13.12
C ALA A 403 16.73 14.25 -12.26
N ALA A 404 17.82 13.53 -12.50
CA ALA A 404 19.09 13.75 -11.83
C ALA A 404 19.66 15.14 -12.13
N ALA A 405 19.60 15.60 -13.39
CA ALA A 405 20.01 16.94 -13.79
C ALA A 405 19.14 18.03 -13.13
N ALA A 406 17.82 17.81 -13.05
CA ALA A 406 16.90 18.74 -12.40
C ALA A 406 17.21 18.90 -10.90
N VAL A 407 17.56 17.81 -10.21
CA VAL A 407 17.99 17.85 -8.80
C VAL A 407 19.40 18.44 -8.65
N ALA A 408 20.29 18.21 -9.63
CA ALA A 408 21.67 18.68 -9.58
C ALA A 408 21.85 20.18 -9.87
N ILE A 409 20.97 20.77 -10.67
CA ILE A 409 21.10 22.14 -11.19
C ILE A 409 20.05 23.08 -10.60
N GLY A 410 18.84 22.59 -10.33
CA GLY A 410 17.70 23.40 -9.92
C GLY A 410 17.41 23.34 -8.42
N PRO A 411 16.55 24.27 -7.92
CA PRO A 411 16.11 24.23 -6.54
C PRO A 411 15.33 22.95 -6.25
N PRO A 412 15.32 22.48 -4.99
CA PRO A 412 14.75 21.20 -4.63
C PRO A 412 13.23 21.21 -4.81
N ARG A 413 12.76 20.54 -5.87
CA ARG A 413 11.32 20.36 -6.14
C ARG A 413 10.89 18.92 -5.84
N PRO A 414 9.76 18.70 -5.15
CA PRO A 414 9.23 17.37 -4.89
C PRO A 414 8.93 16.60 -6.19
N ALA A 415 8.57 17.28 -7.28
CA ALA A 415 8.46 16.68 -8.61
C ALA A 415 9.78 16.03 -9.08
N ALA A 416 10.91 16.72 -8.91
CA ALA A 416 12.22 16.21 -9.32
C ALA A 416 12.67 15.03 -8.45
N ALA A 417 12.41 15.08 -7.14
CA ALA A 417 12.68 13.99 -6.21
C ALA A 417 11.83 12.74 -6.53
N ALA A 418 10.55 12.90 -6.83
CA ALA A 418 9.68 11.79 -7.25
C ALA A 418 10.14 11.18 -8.57
N ALA A 419 10.47 12.01 -9.57
CA ALA A 419 11.01 11.56 -10.85
C ALA A 419 12.35 10.80 -10.69
N LEU A 420 13.22 11.25 -9.77
CA LEU A 420 14.50 10.61 -9.48
C LEU A 420 14.35 9.23 -8.83
N VAL A 421 13.20 8.91 -8.24
CA VAL A 421 12.91 7.56 -7.73
C VAL A 421 12.25 6.71 -8.82
N VAL A 422 11.22 7.24 -9.48
CA VAL A 422 10.38 6.50 -10.42
C VAL A 422 11.16 6.14 -11.70
N ALA A 423 11.86 7.09 -12.30
CA ALA A 423 12.53 6.87 -13.60
C ALA A 423 13.63 5.79 -13.54
N PRO A 424 14.63 5.84 -12.63
CA PRO A 424 15.62 4.77 -12.54
C PRO A 424 15.02 3.45 -12.06
N GLY A 425 13.98 3.48 -11.20
CA GLY A 425 13.24 2.29 -10.82
C GLY A 425 12.62 1.56 -12.00
N LEU A 426 11.93 2.29 -12.89
CA LEU A 426 11.38 1.75 -14.14
C LEU A 426 12.49 1.29 -15.09
N ALA A 427 13.55 2.08 -15.26
CA ALA A 427 14.66 1.72 -16.13
C ALA A 427 15.34 0.40 -15.70
N LEU A 428 15.64 0.25 -14.41
CA LEU A 428 16.25 -0.97 -13.86
C LEU A 428 15.28 -2.16 -13.91
N LEU A 429 14.01 -1.95 -13.57
CA LEU A 429 12.98 -2.98 -13.64
C LEU A 429 12.86 -3.52 -15.06
N TRP A 430 12.80 -2.63 -16.04
CA TRP A 430 12.61 -3.02 -17.42
C TRP A 430 13.86 -3.64 -18.00
N ALA A 431 15.02 -3.02 -17.78
CA ALA A 431 16.32 -3.50 -18.25
C ALA A 431 16.63 -4.96 -17.85
N SER A 432 16.01 -5.48 -16.78
CA SER A 432 16.20 -6.86 -16.29
C SER A 432 15.89 -7.96 -17.32
N ALA A 433 15.09 -7.67 -18.35
CA ALA A 433 14.71 -8.59 -19.42
C ALA A 433 15.78 -8.76 -20.52
N ASP A 434 16.84 -7.96 -20.49
CA ASP A 434 17.97 -8.09 -21.41
C ASP A 434 19.30 -7.85 -20.69
N ARG A 435 20.31 -8.66 -20.99
CA ARG A 435 21.58 -8.60 -20.26
C ARG A 435 22.37 -7.32 -20.55
N ALA A 436 22.40 -6.88 -21.81
CA ALA A 436 23.12 -5.66 -22.20
C ALA A 436 22.40 -4.42 -21.65
N ALA A 437 21.06 -4.40 -21.72
CA ALA A 437 20.24 -3.35 -21.12
C ALA A 437 20.45 -3.29 -19.59
N SER A 438 20.49 -4.44 -18.90
CA SER A 438 20.74 -4.51 -17.45
C SER A 438 22.07 -3.89 -17.07
N ILE A 439 23.17 -4.29 -17.73
CA ILE A 439 24.51 -3.77 -17.44
C ILE A 439 24.56 -2.25 -17.69
N THR A 440 24.08 -1.81 -18.85
CA THR A 440 24.08 -0.38 -19.21
C THR A 440 23.21 0.45 -18.27
N ALA A 441 22.02 -0.02 -17.89
CA ALA A 441 21.13 0.67 -16.97
C ALA A 441 21.73 0.77 -15.56
N LEU A 442 22.37 -0.30 -15.07
CA LEU A 442 23.04 -0.30 -13.77
C LEU A 442 24.21 0.69 -13.74
N GLY A 443 25.08 0.69 -14.76
CA GLY A 443 26.20 1.62 -14.86
C GLY A 443 25.75 3.08 -14.98
N VAL A 444 24.72 3.36 -15.79
CA VAL A 444 24.14 4.71 -15.91
C VAL A 444 23.51 5.16 -14.60
N CYS A 445 22.73 4.31 -13.93
CA CYS A 445 22.14 4.62 -12.62
C CYS A 445 23.20 4.86 -11.54
N ALA A 446 24.31 4.09 -11.55
CA ALA A 446 25.44 4.33 -10.66
C ALA A 446 26.10 5.69 -10.91
N ALA A 447 26.33 6.06 -12.17
CA ALA A 447 26.88 7.36 -12.53
C ALA A 447 25.95 8.51 -12.13
N LEU A 448 24.65 8.40 -12.41
CA LEU A 448 23.65 9.40 -12.03
C LEU A 448 23.55 9.57 -10.52
N GLY A 449 23.50 8.46 -9.77
CA GLY A 449 23.50 8.50 -8.31
C GLY A 449 24.75 9.16 -7.76
N ALA A 450 25.92 8.92 -8.34
CA ALA A 450 27.18 9.52 -7.91
C ALA A 450 27.19 11.04 -8.15
N VAL A 451 26.69 11.49 -9.30
CA VAL A 451 26.52 12.92 -9.63
C VAL A 451 25.55 13.58 -8.65
N VAL A 452 24.41 12.95 -8.35
CA VAL A 452 23.43 13.47 -7.38
C VAL A 452 24.01 13.55 -5.98
N THR A 453 24.67 12.50 -5.49
CA THR A 453 25.35 12.52 -4.19
C THR A 453 26.41 13.61 -4.13
N TRP A 454 27.27 13.73 -5.15
CA TRP A 454 28.30 14.76 -5.20
C TRP A 454 27.71 16.18 -5.18
N ARG A 455 26.68 16.44 -5.99
CA ARG A 455 26.00 17.75 -6.06
C ARG A 455 25.27 18.10 -4.78
N THR A 456 24.47 17.19 -4.23
CA THR A 456 23.71 17.42 -2.98
C THR A 456 24.62 17.65 -1.78
N VAL A 457 25.77 16.96 -1.70
CA VAL A 457 26.79 17.24 -0.67
C VAL A 457 27.48 18.59 -0.90
N ALA A 458 27.62 19.04 -2.16
CA ALA A 458 28.23 20.34 -2.48
C ALA A 458 27.28 21.53 -2.25
N THR A 459 25.98 21.38 -2.50
CA THR A 459 24.98 22.46 -2.38
C THR A 459 24.22 22.46 -1.06
N LEU A 460 24.22 21.35 -0.31
CA LEU A 460 23.44 21.13 0.92
C LEU A 460 21.92 21.18 0.72
N GLU A 461 21.47 21.08 -0.53
CA GLU A 461 20.06 21.00 -0.89
C GLU A 461 19.60 19.52 -0.83
N LEU A 462 18.45 19.24 -0.20
CA LEU A 462 17.88 17.89 -0.01
C LEU A 462 18.83 16.89 0.69
N PRO A 463 19.20 17.12 1.96
CA PRO A 463 20.14 16.26 2.70
C PRO A 463 19.67 14.80 2.84
N ARG A 464 18.37 14.52 2.65
CA ARG A 464 17.79 13.18 2.71
C ARG A 464 18.01 12.34 1.45
N VAL A 465 18.31 12.96 0.29
CA VAL A 465 18.48 12.26 -0.99
C VAL A 465 19.92 11.79 -1.19
N ALA A 466 20.90 12.53 -0.66
CA ALA A 466 22.32 12.18 -0.76
C ALA A 466 22.67 10.76 -0.26
N PRO A 467 22.23 10.31 0.94
CA PRO A 467 22.56 8.97 1.45
C PRO A 467 21.89 7.86 0.66
N THR A 468 20.64 8.06 0.20
CA THR A 468 19.92 7.05 -0.58
C THR A 468 20.50 6.93 -1.98
N ALA A 469 20.87 8.03 -2.63
CA ALA A 469 21.59 8.02 -3.89
C ALA A 469 22.95 7.31 -3.74
N ALA A 470 23.70 7.60 -2.67
CA ALA A 470 25.00 6.97 -2.41
C ALA A 470 24.88 5.46 -2.21
N ALA A 471 23.93 4.99 -1.39
CA ALA A 471 23.64 3.57 -1.26
C ALA A 471 23.23 2.95 -2.61
N GLY A 472 22.36 3.63 -3.37
CA GLY A 472 21.95 3.22 -4.70
C GLY A 472 23.13 3.04 -5.67
N THR A 473 24.15 3.91 -5.61
CA THR A 473 25.35 3.76 -6.46
C THR A 473 26.12 2.48 -6.19
N VAL A 474 26.37 2.16 -4.92
CA VAL A 474 27.15 0.96 -4.54
C VAL A 474 26.37 -0.30 -4.88
N LEU A 475 25.05 -0.30 -4.66
CA LEU A 475 24.18 -1.41 -5.06
C LEU A 475 24.16 -1.59 -6.58
N ALA A 476 24.04 -0.50 -7.34
CA ALA A 476 24.04 -0.55 -8.80
C ALA A 476 25.36 -1.08 -9.35
N LEU A 477 26.52 -0.61 -8.84
CA LEU A 477 27.84 -1.12 -9.23
C LEU A 477 28.04 -2.59 -8.84
N GLY A 478 27.56 -3.01 -7.67
CA GLY A 478 27.63 -4.39 -7.22
C GLY A 478 26.79 -5.33 -8.09
N ALA A 479 25.56 -4.92 -8.41
CA ALA A 479 24.69 -5.65 -9.32
C ALA A 479 25.24 -5.65 -10.76
N GLU A 480 25.85 -4.56 -11.21
CA GLU A 480 26.51 -4.46 -12.52
C GLU A 480 27.69 -5.44 -12.60
N ALA A 481 28.55 -5.48 -11.58
CA ALA A 481 29.64 -6.44 -11.49
C ALA A 481 29.14 -7.89 -11.54
N ALA A 482 28.01 -8.18 -10.88
CA ALA A 482 27.38 -9.50 -10.94
C ALA A 482 26.84 -9.83 -12.34
N ALA A 483 26.15 -8.87 -12.98
CA ALA A 483 25.62 -8.98 -14.33
C ALA A 483 26.73 -9.16 -15.39
N VAL A 484 27.83 -8.41 -15.26
CA VAL A 484 29.01 -8.53 -16.13
C VAL A 484 29.70 -9.87 -15.93
N GLY A 485 29.90 -10.31 -14.68
CA GLY A 485 30.55 -11.60 -14.43
C GLY A 485 29.75 -12.78 -14.98
N THR A 486 28.42 -12.77 -14.78
CA THR A 486 27.54 -13.82 -15.31
C THR A 486 27.42 -13.79 -16.84
N THR A 487 27.41 -12.62 -17.48
CA THR A 487 27.42 -12.51 -18.95
C THR A 487 28.72 -13.00 -19.58
N LEU A 488 29.87 -12.74 -18.94
CA LEU A 488 31.17 -13.25 -19.35
C LEU A 488 31.34 -14.76 -19.10
N GLY A 489 30.34 -15.42 -18.50
CA GLY A 489 30.42 -16.86 -18.18
C GLY A 489 31.37 -17.18 -17.03
N LEU A 490 31.68 -16.20 -16.16
CA LEU A 490 32.47 -16.45 -14.97
C LEU A 490 31.71 -17.38 -14.02
N SER A 491 32.45 -18.25 -13.32
CA SER A 491 31.86 -19.06 -12.25
C SER A 491 31.32 -18.16 -11.13
N LEU A 492 30.26 -18.61 -10.45
CA LEU A 492 29.65 -17.85 -9.34
C LEU A 492 30.68 -17.29 -8.34
N PRO A 493 31.69 -18.06 -7.88
CA PRO A 493 32.71 -17.53 -6.97
C PRO A 493 33.58 -16.43 -7.59
N ALA A 494 33.91 -16.52 -8.88
CA ALA A 494 34.69 -15.51 -9.56
C ALA A 494 33.90 -14.20 -9.70
N THR A 495 32.61 -14.30 -10.05
CA THR A 495 31.69 -13.15 -10.08
C THR A 495 31.57 -12.50 -8.70
N MET A 496 31.39 -13.29 -7.64
CA MET A 496 31.30 -12.76 -6.27
C MET A 496 32.60 -12.10 -5.79
N LEU A 497 33.77 -12.50 -6.31
CA LEU A 497 35.03 -11.79 -6.03
C LEU A 497 35.06 -10.39 -6.66
N VAL A 498 34.49 -10.21 -7.86
CA VAL A 498 34.36 -8.88 -8.48
C VAL A 498 33.39 -8.01 -7.67
N VAL A 499 32.27 -8.58 -7.23
CA VAL A 499 31.31 -7.91 -6.33
C VAL A 499 31.97 -7.52 -5.00
N LEU A 500 32.80 -8.39 -4.43
CA LEU A 500 33.57 -8.10 -3.22
C LEU A 500 34.61 -6.99 -3.45
N ALA A 501 35.19 -6.88 -4.65
CA ALA A 501 36.08 -5.78 -5.00
C ALA A 501 35.34 -4.43 -5.02
N VAL A 502 34.11 -4.40 -5.55
CA VAL A 502 33.23 -3.20 -5.48
C VAL A 502 32.92 -2.83 -4.02
N ALA A 503 32.59 -3.83 -3.19
CA ALA A 503 32.35 -3.63 -1.77
C ALA A 503 33.57 -3.08 -1.03
N ALA A 504 34.78 -3.59 -1.34
CA ALA A 504 36.02 -3.11 -0.74
C ALA A 504 36.36 -1.68 -1.22
N ALA A 505 36.04 -1.33 -2.46
CA ALA A 505 36.28 -0.01 -3.03
C ALA A 505 35.33 1.08 -2.47
N SER A 506 34.17 0.73 -1.90
CA SER A 506 33.27 1.74 -1.31
C SER A 506 33.83 2.37 -0.02
N ALA A 507 34.66 1.63 0.73
CA ALA A 507 35.24 2.08 1.99
C ALA A 507 36.23 3.26 1.86
N PRO A 508 37.20 3.28 0.92
CA PRO A 508 38.03 4.46 0.70
C PRO A 508 37.22 5.65 0.17
N VAL A 509 36.21 5.42 -0.68
CA VAL A 509 35.33 6.49 -1.18
C VAL A 509 34.54 7.14 -0.03
N ALA A 510 34.05 6.35 0.92
CA ALA A 510 33.45 6.85 2.16
C ALA A 510 34.43 7.65 3.04
N ALA A 511 35.73 7.36 2.92
CA ALA A 511 36.78 8.06 3.66
C ALA A 511 37.20 9.39 3.03
N PHE A 512 36.93 9.60 1.73
CA PHE A 512 37.28 10.84 1.04
C PHE A 512 36.30 11.96 1.42
N GLY A 513 36.74 12.80 2.35
CA GLY A 513 36.02 13.99 2.79
C GLY A 513 36.92 15.22 2.81
N PRO A 514 36.88 16.10 1.79
CA PRO A 514 37.58 17.38 1.88
C PRO A 514 37.01 18.20 3.05
N GLY A 515 37.87 18.92 3.78
CA GLY A 515 37.48 19.81 4.87
C GLY A 515 36.43 20.81 4.39
N ARG A 516 35.19 20.60 4.81
CA ARG A 516 34.00 21.38 4.41
C ARG A 516 33.33 21.97 5.64
N PRO A 517 32.47 23.00 5.47
CA PRO A 517 31.78 23.64 6.58
C PRO A 517 30.95 22.65 7.41
N VAL A 518 30.76 22.94 8.71
CA VAL A 518 30.10 22.07 9.71
C VAL A 518 28.72 21.56 9.28
N SER A 519 27.95 22.34 8.50
CA SER A 519 26.65 21.93 7.97
C SER A 519 26.74 20.82 6.91
N ALA A 520 27.83 20.76 6.16
CA ALA A 520 28.12 19.69 5.20
C ALA A 520 28.61 18.41 5.88
N GLU A 521 29.20 18.53 7.06
CA GLU A 521 29.78 17.42 7.81
C GLU A 521 28.71 16.39 8.21
N ALA A 522 27.53 16.83 8.64
CA ALA A 522 26.43 15.92 9.00
C ALA A 522 25.88 15.13 7.80
N VAL A 523 25.73 15.78 6.63
CA VAL A 523 25.27 15.13 5.39
C VAL A 523 26.34 14.17 4.88
N GLN A 524 27.60 14.60 4.90
CA GLN A 524 28.75 13.80 4.49
C GLN A 524 28.96 12.59 5.40
N HIS A 525 28.78 12.74 6.71
CA HIS A 525 28.80 11.63 7.65
C HIS A 525 27.68 10.63 7.32
N SER A 526 26.47 11.11 7.05
CA SER A 526 25.34 10.25 6.64
C SER A 526 25.63 9.51 5.33
N VAL A 527 26.22 10.18 4.33
CA VAL A 527 26.66 9.57 3.07
C VAL A 527 27.78 8.54 3.30
N SER A 528 28.78 8.85 4.12
CA SER A 528 29.85 7.92 4.49
C SER A 528 29.30 6.67 5.15
N LEU A 529 28.34 6.82 6.07
CA LEU A 529 27.66 5.67 6.70
C LEU A 529 26.90 4.85 5.65
N SER A 530 26.15 5.48 4.76
CA SER A 530 25.43 4.78 3.70
C SER A 530 26.36 4.00 2.77
N LEU A 531 27.50 4.57 2.36
CA LEU A 531 28.49 3.88 1.53
C LEU A 531 29.15 2.70 2.25
N GLU A 532 29.51 2.88 3.53
CA GLU A 532 30.11 1.84 4.38
C GLU A 532 29.16 0.67 4.58
N PHE A 533 27.94 0.92 5.09
CA PHE A 533 26.98 -0.13 5.38
C PHE A 533 26.50 -0.85 4.13
N THR A 534 26.33 -0.13 3.01
CA THR A 534 25.98 -0.76 1.73
C THR A 534 27.12 -1.63 1.22
N GLY A 535 28.37 -1.18 1.33
CA GLY A 535 29.55 -1.99 1.01
C GLY A 535 29.65 -3.25 1.88
N TYR A 536 29.44 -3.13 3.19
CA TYR A 536 29.45 -4.29 4.10
C TYR A 536 28.34 -5.28 3.79
N ALA A 537 27.13 -4.80 3.47
CA ALA A 537 26.03 -5.66 3.04
C ALA A 537 26.39 -6.40 1.74
N LEU A 538 26.98 -5.70 0.76
CA LEU A 538 27.42 -6.28 -0.50
C LEU A 538 28.52 -7.34 -0.29
N ALA A 539 29.50 -7.06 0.58
CA ALA A 539 30.54 -8.02 0.96
C ALA A 539 29.95 -9.27 1.64
N ALA A 540 28.98 -9.09 2.55
CA ALA A 540 28.30 -10.20 3.21
C ALA A 540 27.54 -11.09 2.21
N VAL A 541 26.83 -10.49 1.24
CA VAL A 541 26.16 -11.23 0.16
C VAL A 541 27.17 -12.00 -0.68
N ALA A 542 28.28 -11.37 -1.07
CA ALA A 542 29.34 -12.03 -1.85
C ALA A 542 29.94 -13.24 -1.12
N LEU A 543 30.22 -13.11 0.19
CA LEU A 543 30.74 -14.21 1.00
C LEU A 543 29.71 -15.33 1.17
N LEU A 544 28.44 -15.00 1.44
CA LEU A 544 27.36 -15.96 1.60
C LEU A 544 27.14 -16.79 0.33
N LEU A 545 27.10 -16.14 -0.83
CA LEU A 545 26.93 -16.82 -2.12
C LEU A 545 28.18 -17.64 -2.53
N THR A 546 29.34 -17.35 -1.95
CA THR A 546 30.57 -18.14 -2.15
C THR A 546 30.65 -19.34 -1.20
N ALA A 547 29.78 -19.43 -0.18
CA ALA A 547 29.84 -20.47 0.85
C ALA A 547 29.83 -21.93 0.32
N PRO A 548 29.08 -22.28 -0.74
CA PRO A 548 29.12 -23.65 -1.30
C PRO A 548 30.46 -24.05 -1.91
N TYR A 549 31.39 -23.10 -2.09
CA TYR A 549 32.68 -23.29 -2.74
C TYR A 549 33.82 -23.02 -1.75
N PRO A 550 34.12 -23.96 -0.82
CA PRO A 550 35.01 -23.72 0.31
C PRO A 550 36.39 -23.18 -0.09
N GLY A 551 36.99 -23.71 -1.18
CA GLY A 551 38.29 -23.22 -1.67
C GLY A 551 38.29 -21.75 -2.08
N ARG A 552 37.20 -21.28 -2.71
CA ARG A 552 37.03 -19.88 -3.11
C ARG A 552 36.58 -19.02 -1.93
N LEU A 553 35.79 -19.56 -1.01
CA LEU A 553 35.36 -18.90 0.21
C LEU A 553 36.56 -18.52 1.08
N ALA A 554 37.51 -19.44 1.27
CA ALA A 554 38.74 -19.16 2.00
C ALA A 554 39.49 -17.96 1.42
N PHE A 555 39.61 -17.89 0.09
CA PHE A 555 40.25 -16.76 -0.58
C PHE A 555 39.44 -15.46 -0.42
N ALA A 556 38.11 -15.51 -0.60
CA ALA A 556 37.23 -14.34 -0.44
C ALA A 556 37.26 -13.79 1.00
N LEU A 557 37.25 -14.66 2.02
CA LEU A 557 37.42 -14.29 3.42
C LEU A 557 38.78 -13.61 3.69
N ALA A 558 39.85 -14.10 3.06
CA ALA A 558 41.16 -13.46 3.17
C ALA A 558 41.17 -12.06 2.56
N VAL A 559 40.63 -11.90 1.35
CA VAL A 559 40.52 -10.60 0.67
C VAL A 559 39.66 -9.62 1.48
N ALA A 560 38.50 -10.07 1.97
CA ALA A 560 37.63 -9.26 2.83
C ALA A 560 38.32 -8.88 4.15
N GLY A 561 39.07 -9.81 4.75
CA GLY A 561 39.86 -9.57 5.96
C GLY A 561 40.96 -8.52 5.76
N VAL A 562 41.68 -8.58 4.63
CA VAL A 562 42.69 -7.57 4.26
C VAL A 562 42.04 -6.20 4.01
N ALA A 563 40.89 -6.16 3.32
CA ALA A 563 40.14 -4.92 3.12
C ALA A 563 39.67 -4.33 4.47
N ALA A 564 39.16 -5.15 5.39
CA ALA A 564 38.80 -4.71 6.74
C ALA A 564 40.01 -4.20 7.53
N LEU A 565 41.20 -4.78 7.33
CA LEU A 565 42.44 -4.31 7.93
C LEU A 565 42.83 -2.91 7.42
N ALA A 566 42.62 -2.63 6.12
CA ALA A 566 42.81 -1.30 5.55
C ALA A 566 41.82 -0.29 6.16
N ILE A 567 40.56 -0.69 6.42
CA ILE A 567 39.57 0.15 7.10
C ILE A 567 39.98 0.44 8.55
N ALA A 568 40.64 -0.51 9.22
CA ALA A 568 41.15 -0.34 10.58
C ALA A 568 42.25 0.72 10.72
N LEU A 569 42.80 1.24 9.61
CA LEU A 569 43.68 2.41 9.61
C LEU A 569 42.95 3.70 10.00
N ARG A 570 41.61 3.74 9.86
CA ARG A 570 40.79 4.90 10.26
C ARG A 570 40.58 4.90 11.78
N PRO A 571 40.94 5.99 12.49
CA PRO A 571 40.86 6.03 13.96
C PRO A 571 39.45 5.74 14.49
N ASP A 572 38.43 6.24 13.82
CA ASP A 572 37.02 6.11 14.22
C ASP A 572 36.47 4.68 14.10
N ARG A 573 37.11 3.84 13.26
CA ARG A 573 36.67 2.46 12.94
C ARG A 573 37.65 1.39 13.38
N ARG A 574 38.80 1.80 13.96
CA ARG A 574 39.95 0.94 14.24
C ARG A 574 39.60 -0.33 15.00
N ALA A 575 38.87 -0.19 16.11
CA ALA A 575 38.55 -1.34 16.96
C ALA A 575 37.61 -2.33 16.26
N ALA A 576 36.48 -1.85 15.73
CA ALA A 576 35.49 -2.69 15.07
C ALA A 576 36.07 -3.37 13.82
N ALA A 577 36.74 -2.61 12.94
CA ALA A 577 37.32 -3.15 11.72
C ALA A 577 38.47 -4.13 11.98
N ALA A 578 39.29 -3.91 13.01
CA ALA A 578 40.34 -4.87 13.39
C ALA A 578 39.77 -6.19 13.91
N VAL A 579 38.69 -6.14 14.71
CA VAL A 579 37.99 -7.35 15.18
C VAL A 579 37.37 -8.11 13.99
N THR A 580 36.68 -7.40 13.10
CA THR A 580 36.10 -8.00 11.88
C THR A 580 37.18 -8.61 10.98
N ALA A 581 38.29 -7.90 10.74
CA ALA A 581 39.42 -8.40 9.96
C ALA A 581 39.99 -9.68 10.57
N THR A 582 40.19 -9.69 11.89
CA THR A 582 40.71 -10.86 12.62
C THR A 582 39.77 -12.06 12.46
N GLY A 583 38.46 -11.86 12.63
CA GLY A 583 37.46 -12.92 12.44
C GLY A 583 37.44 -13.48 11.03
N LEU A 584 37.48 -12.62 10.00
CA LEU A 584 37.51 -13.02 8.59
C LEU A 584 38.78 -13.80 8.22
N LEU A 585 39.95 -13.36 8.70
CA LEU A 585 41.23 -14.04 8.45
C LEU A 585 41.31 -15.40 9.18
N ILE A 586 40.82 -15.49 10.42
CA ILE A 586 40.71 -16.77 11.13
C ILE A 586 39.73 -17.70 10.42
N GLY A 587 38.57 -17.20 9.99
CA GLY A 587 37.61 -17.97 9.20
C GLY A 587 38.22 -18.48 7.90
N SER A 588 39.00 -17.64 7.19
CA SER A 588 39.77 -18.06 6.02
C SER A 588 40.72 -19.22 6.33
N SER A 589 41.45 -19.13 7.44
CA SER A 589 42.35 -20.19 7.90
C SER A 589 41.61 -21.48 8.22
N TRP A 590 40.46 -21.41 8.90
CA TRP A 590 39.65 -22.59 9.24
C TRP A 590 39.14 -23.31 7.99
N VAL A 591 38.61 -22.57 7.01
CA VAL A 591 38.15 -23.18 5.76
C VAL A 591 39.31 -23.85 5.02
N ARG A 592 40.53 -23.28 5.04
CA ARG A 592 41.71 -23.92 4.44
C ARG A 592 42.14 -25.19 5.17
N LEU A 593 42.13 -25.18 6.51
CA LEU A 593 42.46 -26.36 7.30
C LEU A 593 41.46 -27.50 7.05
N ALA A 594 40.18 -27.17 6.94
CA ALA A 594 39.14 -28.15 6.62
C ALA A 594 39.30 -28.74 5.21
N LEU A 595 39.75 -27.94 4.24
CA LEU A 595 40.06 -28.40 2.89
C LEU A 595 41.32 -29.27 2.80
N TRP A 596 42.19 -29.19 3.80
CA TRP A 596 43.37 -30.05 3.94
C TRP A 596 43.10 -31.28 4.82
N ASP A 597 41.83 -31.57 5.10
CA ASP A 597 41.38 -32.69 5.95
C ASP A 597 42.09 -32.70 7.32
N VAL A 598 42.34 -31.52 7.87
CA VAL A 598 42.90 -31.39 9.22
C VAL A 598 41.77 -31.54 10.22
N ASP A 599 41.73 -32.70 10.88
CA ASP A 599 40.72 -33.02 11.90
C ASP A 599 41.15 -32.65 13.34
N THR A 600 42.39 -32.18 13.52
CA THR A 600 42.90 -31.81 14.84
C THR A 600 42.31 -30.47 15.30
N PRO A 601 41.54 -30.42 16.41
CA PRO A 601 40.91 -29.19 16.84
C PRO A 601 41.92 -28.11 17.25
N GLU A 602 43.15 -28.52 17.62
CA GLU A 602 44.24 -27.61 17.95
C GLU A 602 44.62 -26.70 16.77
N ALA A 603 44.55 -27.20 15.53
CA ALA A 603 44.87 -26.39 14.35
C ALA A 603 43.90 -25.21 14.18
N TYR A 604 42.64 -25.38 14.58
CA TYR A 604 41.60 -24.35 14.50
C TYR A 604 41.66 -23.40 15.71
N THR A 605 41.91 -23.94 16.90
CA THR A 605 41.83 -23.14 18.12
C THR A 605 43.10 -22.32 18.37
N LEU A 606 44.25 -22.74 17.84
CA LEU A 606 45.53 -22.07 18.05
C LEU A 606 45.57 -20.66 17.42
N THR A 607 45.09 -20.49 16.19
CA THR A 607 45.04 -19.16 15.54
C THR A 607 44.16 -18.19 16.32
N LEU A 608 43.00 -18.67 16.81
CA LEU A 608 42.08 -17.90 17.64
C LEU A 608 42.67 -17.59 19.03
N ALA A 609 43.34 -18.56 19.67
CA ALA A 609 44.01 -18.37 20.94
C ALA A 609 45.14 -17.35 20.85
N CYS A 610 45.99 -17.42 19.82
CA CYS A 610 47.05 -16.45 19.58
C CYS A 610 46.49 -15.03 19.42
N ALA A 611 45.44 -14.85 18.62
CA ALA A 611 44.79 -13.56 18.46
C ALA A 611 44.24 -13.02 19.80
N ALA A 612 43.53 -13.86 20.57
CA ALA A 612 42.99 -13.50 21.88
C ALA A 612 44.09 -13.14 22.89
N LEU A 613 45.21 -13.88 22.90
CA LEU A 613 46.35 -13.61 23.77
C LEU A 613 47.09 -12.32 23.40
N VAL A 614 47.23 -12.01 22.10
CA VAL A 614 47.84 -10.75 21.64
C VAL A 614 46.96 -9.57 22.01
N VAL A 615 45.65 -9.63 21.74
CA VAL A 615 44.70 -8.58 22.12
C VAL A 615 44.67 -8.40 23.64
N GLY A 616 44.64 -9.51 24.38
CA GLY A 616 44.77 -9.53 25.83
C GLY A 616 46.05 -8.84 26.30
N HIS A 617 47.20 -9.24 25.78
CA HIS A 617 48.48 -8.66 26.17
C HIS A 617 48.56 -7.15 25.89
N LEU A 618 48.05 -6.69 24.75
CA LEU A 618 47.98 -5.27 24.41
C LEU A 618 47.04 -4.51 25.36
N ARG A 619 45.90 -5.10 25.73
CA ARG A 619 45.00 -4.51 26.73
C ARG A 619 45.66 -4.43 28.10
N HIS A 620 46.37 -5.48 28.53
CA HIS A 620 47.10 -5.50 29.80
C HIS A 620 48.15 -4.39 29.87
N ARG A 621 48.85 -4.11 28.76
CA ARG A 621 49.83 -3.02 28.68
C ARG A 621 49.21 -1.64 28.81
N ARG A 622 47.99 -1.44 28.31
CA ARG A 622 47.27 -0.16 28.38
C ARG A 622 46.54 0.03 29.71
N GLU A 623 46.03 -1.06 30.28
CA GLU A 623 45.26 -1.08 31.51
C GLU A 623 45.87 -2.11 32.48
N PRO A 624 46.91 -1.75 33.25
CA PRO A 624 47.55 -2.67 34.20
C PRO A 624 46.62 -3.17 35.31
N ALA A 625 45.54 -2.41 35.58
CA ALA A 625 44.49 -2.77 36.54
C ALA A 625 43.53 -3.85 36.03
N ALA A 626 43.55 -4.19 34.73
CA ALA A 626 42.69 -5.23 34.17
C ALA A 626 43.07 -6.61 34.73
N SER A 627 42.07 -7.38 35.16
CA SER A 627 42.31 -8.69 35.76
C SER A 627 42.98 -9.64 34.75
N SER A 628 43.95 -10.44 35.23
CA SER A 628 44.62 -11.45 34.40
C SER A 628 43.64 -12.47 33.82
N TRP A 629 42.53 -12.71 34.50
CA TRP A 629 41.43 -13.57 34.07
C TRP A 629 40.68 -13.01 32.86
N ALA A 630 40.31 -11.73 32.86
CA ALA A 630 39.65 -11.11 31.70
C ALA A 630 40.58 -10.97 30.49
N THR A 631 41.89 -10.97 30.72
CA THR A 631 42.88 -10.60 29.72
C THR A 631 43.54 -11.79 29.03
N TYR A 632 43.94 -12.81 29.80
CA TYR A 632 44.60 -14.01 29.26
C TYR A 632 43.74 -15.27 29.38
N GLY A 633 42.72 -15.27 30.24
CA GLY A 633 41.86 -16.43 30.49
C GLY A 633 41.20 -16.98 29.22
N PRO A 634 40.48 -16.16 28.42
CA PRO A 634 39.82 -16.63 27.20
C PRO A 634 40.80 -17.25 26.17
N GLY A 635 41.95 -16.62 25.95
CA GLY A 635 42.96 -17.13 25.01
C GLY A 635 43.55 -18.47 25.46
N LEU A 636 43.84 -18.62 26.74
CA LEU A 636 44.37 -19.87 27.31
C LEU A 636 43.34 -21.00 27.34
N SER A 637 42.07 -20.70 27.66
CA SER A 637 41.01 -21.71 27.61
C SER A 637 40.80 -22.21 26.18
N ILE A 638 40.79 -21.30 25.19
CA ILE A 638 40.66 -21.69 23.78
C ILE A 638 41.86 -22.53 23.32
N ALA A 639 43.08 -22.20 23.77
CA ALA A 639 44.29 -22.96 23.42
C ALA A 639 44.31 -24.38 24.00
N MET A 640 43.99 -24.52 25.30
CA MET A 640 44.29 -25.74 26.05
C MET A 640 43.08 -26.66 26.21
N THR A 641 41.86 -26.13 26.35
CA THR A 641 40.67 -26.93 26.67
C THR A 641 40.34 -27.97 25.59
N PRO A 642 40.35 -27.65 24.28
CA PRO A 642 40.09 -28.65 23.24
C PRO A 642 41.10 -29.80 23.27
N SER A 643 42.39 -29.49 23.43
CA SER A 643 43.44 -30.52 23.46
C SER A 643 43.36 -31.40 24.71
N VAL A 644 43.03 -30.82 25.88
CA VAL A 644 42.78 -31.57 27.12
C VAL A 644 41.57 -32.50 26.98
N LEU A 645 40.52 -32.12 26.25
CA LEU A 645 39.34 -32.97 26.05
C LEU A 645 39.65 -34.14 25.11
N VAL A 646 40.30 -33.89 23.96
CA VAL A 646 40.63 -34.96 22.99
C VAL A 646 41.73 -35.89 23.51
N LEU A 647 42.55 -35.45 24.46
CA LEU A 647 43.52 -36.31 25.17
C LEU A 647 42.88 -37.59 25.70
N TRP A 648 41.62 -37.55 26.16
CA TRP A 648 40.94 -38.70 26.75
C TRP A 648 40.38 -39.70 25.73
N THR A 649 40.36 -39.33 24.45
CA THR A 649 39.77 -40.13 23.38
C THR A 649 40.81 -40.68 22.41
N ASP A 650 42.05 -40.18 22.46
CA ASP A 650 43.08 -40.47 21.46
C ASP A 650 44.27 -41.23 22.08
N GLY A 651 44.83 -42.18 21.34
CA GLY A 651 45.90 -43.08 21.79
C GLY A 651 47.32 -42.64 21.42
N TYR A 652 47.49 -41.47 20.80
CA TYR A 652 48.80 -41.00 20.32
C TYR A 652 49.62 -40.29 21.41
N TRP A 653 50.88 -40.71 21.56
CA TRP A 653 51.84 -40.22 22.56
C TRP A 653 52.27 -38.74 22.40
N LEU A 654 52.17 -38.18 21.18
CA LEU A 654 52.72 -36.86 20.87
C LEU A 654 51.88 -35.72 21.46
N ARG A 655 50.54 -35.86 21.51
CA ARG A 655 49.63 -34.83 22.05
C ARG A 655 49.85 -34.57 23.54
N PRO A 656 49.88 -35.58 24.44
CA PRO A 656 50.19 -35.36 25.85
C PRO A 656 51.56 -34.70 26.08
N LEU A 657 52.58 -35.05 25.29
CA LEU A 657 53.91 -34.44 25.40
C LEU A 657 53.90 -32.94 25.02
N LEU A 658 53.30 -32.59 23.88
CA LEU A 658 53.19 -31.19 23.43
C LEU A 658 52.30 -30.36 24.35
N LEU A 659 51.16 -30.91 24.80
CA LEU A 659 50.26 -30.26 25.74
C LEU A 659 50.92 -30.07 27.11
N GLY A 660 51.61 -31.08 27.62
CA GLY A 660 52.33 -31.04 28.90
C GLY A 660 53.47 -30.02 28.89
N THR A 661 54.27 -29.98 27.81
CA THR A 661 55.34 -28.98 27.66
C THR A 661 54.77 -27.57 27.52
N ALA A 662 53.72 -27.37 26.72
CA ALA A 662 53.04 -26.07 26.62
C ALA A 662 52.43 -25.63 27.96
N ALA A 663 51.70 -26.49 28.66
CA ALA A 663 51.13 -26.22 29.97
C ALA A 663 52.20 -25.87 31.03
N LEU A 664 53.34 -26.58 31.02
CA LEU A 664 54.49 -26.27 31.87
C LEU A 664 55.07 -24.88 31.55
N THR A 665 55.26 -24.53 30.28
CA THR A 665 55.75 -23.18 29.94
C THR A 665 54.79 -22.08 30.39
N VAL A 666 53.48 -22.28 30.21
CA VAL A 666 52.44 -21.33 30.64
C VAL A 666 52.42 -21.18 32.17
N THR A 667 52.55 -22.26 32.94
CA THR A 667 52.62 -22.18 34.41
C THR A 667 53.85 -21.43 34.89
N VAL A 668 55.03 -21.74 34.33
CA VAL A 668 56.28 -21.05 34.68
C VAL A 668 56.20 -19.56 34.35
N LEU A 669 55.63 -19.19 33.20
CA LEU A 669 55.36 -17.79 32.85
C LEU A 669 54.35 -17.15 33.82
N GLY A 670 53.32 -17.90 34.25
CA GLY A 670 52.36 -17.47 35.26
C GLY A 670 53.01 -17.14 36.61
N VAL A 671 53.97 -17.97 37.07
CA VAL A 671 54.75 -17.71 38.29
C VAL A 671 55.66 -16.50 38.11
N ARG A 672 56.44 -16.46 37.01
CA ARG A 672 57.42 -15.41 36.75
C ARG A 672 56.78 -14.02 36.66
N PHE A 673 55.63 -13.92 35.99
CA PHE A 673 54.91 -12.66 35.79
C PHE A 673 53.79 -12.43 36.82
N ARG A 674 53.64 -13.31 37.82
CA ARG A 674 52.60 -13.25 38.88
C ARG A 674 51.16 -13.16 38.32
N LEU A 675 50.88 -13.85 37.21
CA LEU A 675 49.58 -13.87 36.54
C LEU A 675 48.77 -15.11 36.95
N ARG A 676 47.68 -14.89 37.70
CA ARG A 676 46.87 -15.98 38.29
C ARG A 676 46.21 -16.90 37.25
N SER A 677 45.75 -16.34 36.13
CA SER A 677 45.07 -17.11 35.07
C SER A 677 46.03 -18.08 34.36
N LEU A 678 47.26 -17.65 34.06
CA LEU A 678 48.29 -18.49 33.47
C LEU A 678 48.68 -19.64 34.41
N LEU A 679 48.90 -19.33 35.69
CA LEU A 679 49.25 -20.35 36.68
C LEU A 679 48.14 -21.40 36.86
N LEU A 680 46.89 -20.95 36.97
CA LEU A 680 45.77 -21.86 37.23
C LEU A 680 45.39 -22.67 35.99
N LEU A 681 45.24 -22.04 34.82
CA LEU A 681 44.85 -22.75 33.59
C LEU A 681 45.97 -23.64 33.05
N GLY A 682 47.23 -23.18 33.11
CA GLY A 682 48.37 -24.03 32.77
C GLY A 682 48.54 -25.17 33.77
N GLY A 683 48.33 -24.90 35.06
CA GLY A 683 48.53 -25.89 36.13
C GLY A 683 47.48 -26.97 36.09
N THR A 684 46.21 -26.61 35.88
CA THR A 684 45.13 -27.58 35.71
C THR A 684 45.33 -28.45 34.47
N ALA A 685 45.70 -27.86 33.33
CA ALA A 685 46.01 -28.63 32.12
C ALA A 685 47.19 -29.59 32.33
N LEU A 686 48.26 -29.14 33.01
CA LEU A 686 49.42 -29.96 33.33
C LEU A 686 49.05 -31.14 34.26
N VAL A 687 48.25 -30.90 35.29
CA VAL A 687 47.78 -31.95 36.21
C VAL A 687 46.90 -32.96 35.50
N LEU A 688 45.95 -32.51 34.67
CA LEU A 688 45.08 -33.40 33.89
C LEU A 688 45.89 -34.25 32.90
N THR A 689 46.91 -33.67 32.26
CA THR A 689 47.79 -34.38 31.34
C THR A 689 48.67 -35.40 32.08
N ALA A 690 49.26 -35.02 33.21
CA ALA A 690 50.04 -35.93 34.04
C ALA A 690 49.19 -37.07 34.61
N PHE A 691 47.95 -36.79 35.01
CA PHE A 691 47.03 -37.80 35.47
C PHE A 691 46.65 -38.79 34.37
N HIS A 692 46.40 -38.31 33.14
CA HIS A 692 46.13 -39.18 31.99
C HIS A 692 47.30 -40.14 31.71
N GLU A 693 48.54 -39.65 31.69
CA GLU A 693 49.74 -40.48 31.46
C GLU A 693 50.04 -41.45 32.61
N LEU A 694 49.78 -41.04 33.86
CA LEU A 694 50.01 -41.89 35.04
C LEU A 694 48.87 -42.89 35.27
N ALA A 695 47.66 -42.64 34.77
CA ALA A 695 46.50 -43.51 34.93
C ALA A 695 46.75 -44.97 34.54
N PRO A 696 47.34 -45.30 33.37
CA PRO A 696 47.62 -46.69 33.02
C PRO A 696 48.64 -47.33 33.97
N THR A 697 49.69 -46.62 34.38
CA THR A 697 50.70 -47.14 35.33
C THR A 697 50.09 -47.35 36.72
N VAL A 698 49.27 -46.42 37.18
CA VAL A 698 48.55 -46.53 38.46
C VAL A 698 47.54 -47.67 38.40
N ALA A 699 46.80 -47.83 37.31
CA ALA A 699 45.87 -48.94 37.12
C ALA A 699 46.59 -50.30 37.09
N GLN A 700 47.78 -50.38 36.48
CA GLN A 700 48.63 -51.57 36.52
C GLN A 700 49.08 -51.89 37.95
N VAL A 701 49.59 -50.91 38.69
CA VAL A 701 50.01 -51.10 40.09
C VAL A 701 48.83 -51.47 40.99
N LEU A 702 47.67 -50.84 40.80
CA LEU A 702 46.44 -51.16 41.52
C LEU A 702 45.87 -52.53 41.14
N GLY A 703 46.06 -52.97 39.89
CA GLY A 703 45.70 -54.31 39.42
C GLY A 703 46.53 -55.42 40.07
N LEU A 704 47.75 -55.09 40.53
CA LEU A 704 48.60 -55.99 41.32
C LEU A 704 48.21 -56.03 42.80
N LEU A 705 47.39 -55.09 43.28
CA LEU A 705 46.95 -54.99 44.67
C LEU A 705 45.58 -55.67 44.86
N PRO A 706 45.31 -56.26 46.04
CA PRO A 706 43.98 -56.81 46.35
C PRO A 706 42.90 -55.72 46.25
N ARG A 707 41.77 -56.02 45.59
CA ARG A 707 40.67 -55.05 45.31
C ARG A 707 40.12 -54.31 46.54
N TRP A 708 40.32 -54.84 47.74
CA TRP A 708 39.84 -54.27 49.02
C TRP A 708 40.75 -53.15 49.56
N LEU A 709 42.03 -53.11 49.15
CA LEU A 709 43.01 -52.18 49.68
C LEU A 709 42.76 -50.72 49.27
N PRO A 710 42.40 -50.38 48.02
CA PRO A 710 42.06 -49.01 47.63
C PRO A 710 40.84 -48.49 48.39
N LEU A 711 39.86 -49.37 48.64
CA LEU A 711 38.66 -49.04 49.42
C LEU A 711 39.00 -48.75 50.89
N ALA A 712 39.92 -49.52 51.47
CA ALA A 712 40.43 -49.31 52.83
C ALA A 712 41.21 -47.99 52.96
N VAL A 713 42.04 -47.66 51.97
CA VAL A 713 42.76 -46.37 51.93
C VAL A 713 41.79 -45.21 51.77
N ALA A 714 40.77 -45.32 50.91
CA ALA A 714 39.74 -44.29 50.77
C ALA A 714 38.93 -44.11 52.07
N GLY A 715 38.58 -45.20 52.75
CA GLY A 715 37.93 -45.17 54.07
C GLY A 715 38.80 -44.52 55.14
N LEU A 716 40.10 -44.82 55.17
CA LEU A 716 41.07 -44.20 56.09
C LEU A 716 41.25 -42.70 55.79
N LEU A 717 41.29 -42.31 54.51
CA LEU A 717 41.34 -40.92 54.08
C LEU A 717 40.11 -40.14 54.52
N LEU A 718 38.90 -40.71 54.36
CA LEU A 718 37.65 -40.09 54.84
C LEU A 718 37.62 -39.97 56.36
N LEU A 719 38.17 -40.96 57.09
CA LEU A 719 38.34 -40.89 58.54
C LEU A 719 39.30 -39.79 58.96
N VAL A 720 40.44 -39.64 58.28
CA VAL A 720 41.43 -38.57 58.56
C VAL A 720 40.88 -37.19 58.20
N LEU A 721 40.17 -37.06 57.08
CA LEU A 721 39.49 -35.81 56.70
C LEU A 721 38.36 -35.47 57.68
N GLY A 722 37.57 -36.47 58.09
CA GLY A 722 36.54 -36.33 59.11
C GLY A 722 37.14 -35.87 60.44
N ALA A 723 38.26 -36.49 60.86
CA ALA A 723 38.97 -36.13 62.08
C ALA A 723 39.56 -34.71 62.05
N THR A 724 40.10 -34.28 60.91
CA THR A 724 40.63 -32.91 60.74
C THR A 724 39.52 -31.87 60.63
N TYR A 725 38.38 -32.19 60.04
CA TYR A 725 37.19 -31.34 60.08
C TYR A 725 36.69 -31.16 61.52
N GLU A 726 36.66 -32.24 62.30
CA GLU A 726 36.25 -32.21 63.70
C GLU A 726 37.22 -31.42 64.58
N GLN A 727 38.54 -31.52 64.33
CA GLN A 727 39.55 -30.67 64.97
C GLN A 727 39.35 -29.19 64.64
N ARG A 728 39.15 -28.83 63.37
CA ARG A 728 38.89 -27.43 62.98
C ARG A 728 37.61 -26.88 63.59
N LEU A 729 36.58 -27.71 63.74
CA LEU A 729 35.32 -27.33 64.38
C LEU A 729 35.48 -27.14 65.89
N ARG A 730 36.29 -27.97 66.56
CA ARG A 730 36.65 -27.80 67.97
C ARG A 730 37.49 -26.56 68.21
N ASP A 731 38.44 -26.25 67.33
CA ASP A 731 39.27 -25.05 67.42
C ASP A 731 38.45 -23.77 67.18
N ALA A 732 37.51 -23.79 66.24
CA ALA A 732 36.57 -22.70 66.02
C ALA A 732 35.65 -22.46 67.24
N ARG A 733 35.22 -23.54 67.93
CA ARG A 733 34.45 -23.45 69.18
C ARG A 733 35.30 -22.90 70.33
N ARG A 734 36.56 -23.33 70.47
CA ARG A 734 37.51 -22.80 71.48
C ARG A 734 37.81 -21.31 71.27
N LEU A 735 37.97 -20.87 70.02
CA LEU A 735 38.11 -19.44 69.68
C LEU A 735 36.85 -18.64 70.01
N ARG A 736 35.65 -19.20 69.75
CA ARG A 736 34.37 -18.58 70.11
C ARG A 736 34.20 -18.45 71.63
N ASP A 737 34.60 -19.47 72.39
CA ASP A 737 34.52 -19.46 73.87
C ASP A 737 35.61 -18.58 74.50
N GLY A 738 36.77 -18.44 73.86
CA GLY A 738 37.80 -17.47 74.24
C GLY A 738 37.36 -16.02 74.01
N LEU A 739 36.74 -15.72 72.86
CA LEU A 739 36.17 -14.40 72.57
C LEU A 739 34.99 -14.02 73.47
N ARG A 740 34.26 -15.01 74.01
CA ARG A 740 33.19 -14.80 75.00
C ARG A 740 33.69 -14.47 76.42
N ARG A 741 34.97 -14.71 76.73
CA ARG A 741 35.58 -14.36 78.04
C ARG A 741 36.29 -12.99 78.03
N LEU A 742 36.40 -12.36 76.86
CA LEU A 742 36.96 -11.02 76.65
C LEU A 742 35.87 -9.94 76.41
N ARG A 743 34.59 -10.34 76.47
CA ARG A 743 33.43 -9.46 76.64
C ARG A 743 32.87 -9.69 78.04
#